data_AF-A0A4P8XG58-F1
#
_entry.id   AF-A0A4P8XG58-F1
#
_cell.length_a   1.000
_cell.length_b   1.000
_cell.length_c   1.000
_cell.angle_alpha   90.00
_cell.angle_beta   90.00
_cell.angle_gamma   90.00
#
_symmetry.space_group_name_H-M   'P 1'
#
loop_
_entity.id
_entity.type
_entity.pdbx_description
1 polymer ?
#
loop_
_entity_poly.entity_id
_entity_poly.type
_entity_poly.pdbx_seq_one_letter_code
_entity_poly.pdbx_strand_id
1 'polypeptide(L)'
;MNNVKWTGFTAALLVLLTIVNIISFIDTDPPPAAEQGTLDLRSWEGLGQEIIPLKGEWEFYPGELLDNPAHAVLEPEIQKVPGNWKQPGGSALTSGTFRLSILLEPERAGPQSLLVPLIRSAHRVYVNGTLAGDDGEVALSEKGHVGQVRPYATDVKDREGVMELLIQVSNYDHAVSGGIIQAIEMGPSAGVDRKLQQQAAFEFGILVAFALFALLFGVIHAHARGGGYFYLACFFVCNMLVTMMQGYRWIYVLWPSVESGHVIPIHWAGSIGIVIFLFLYVSSRYEYLAVHMWRTRILGVSLAFVVGVLILPTSVTTTLLWLWLLISTLIHGLVLALLVAAMKQGEQQARFEFLAFCMFAALSLLNMLRILGYDISEPLYFGQVLGFSMMMTMLLVLQFFRVYRQARHSIREWREADMRKDQLLLGISQQLHTPIQTILSVANARLHGPEPLMPELQSDLRLITAIGWSATELMNEAVDVSRLRGGDLALQLRPVRLSRVLEEVMEQRLHELSQPLHGHGEVVCQEVPRSLYVQADEKRLVQLLGILLRLLNRKMDGGAMTLQAQEAGDQAVLRISLSGSGAAAAHAQFRKAWEEEQPWDEASQSQQLGLLLLKQLTGLHEASLDFRENGLDMDLTLLRAPEDAEPLPQAPQPPVWKQVEHIEASEAGRPSPEILRDPMMQSLPASESIQKDGWLSWSREPQRGGSILLVDEDEMNVVIVKRLLELDGHHVMTARDGLAVLKQPELISRSDLLILNKALPGLSGLELCRKLRRQYSLAELPVLLLTSKSYPNHAIAAREAGANDFLAKPIEPSELRVRVQTLLELKRAVGEQIQMELAFLQAQIKPHFLFNTLNSIAALSKSRPGEMMELMMELGNYLRGSFRFDPAEQLSPFARELSLVKSYLHIEQVRFRERLRYELDIECDSFRLPPLTIQPLVENAVRHGIMKQSSGGLVQVKVYKEAGEIVIKVIDNGVGMDAGKALQGRGASVSPGSSSTSSTSSSGVGIRNIDSRLRRIYGKGLSIISVPGEGTEVSVHLPLERSGRCESDSRG
;
A
#
# COMPACT_ATOMS: atom_id res chain seq x y z
N MET A 1 21.93 -11.66 -29.98
CA MET A 1 22.64 -12.48 -30.99
C MET A 1 23.41 -13.67 -30.42
N ASN A 2 24.02 -13.61 -29.23
CA ASN A 2 24.81 -14.73 -28.70
C ASN A 2 24.01 -16.01 -28.38
N ASN A 3 22.75 -15.90 -27.94
CA ASN A 3 21.97 -17.08 -27.53
C ASN A 3 21.43 -17.93 -28.70
N VAL A 4 21.36 -17.39 -29.92
CA VAL A 4 20.92 -18.14 -31.11
C VAL A 4 22.01 -19.10 -31.61
N LYS A 5 23.29 -18.74 -31.39
CA LYS A 5 24.43 -19.61 -31.72
C LYS A 5 24.47 -20.84 -30.81
N TRP A 6 24.18 -20.67 -29.52
CA TRP A 6 24.16 -21.77 -28.55
C TRP A 6 23.05 -22.78 -28.80
N THR A 7 21.84 -22.35 -29.17
CA THR A 7 20.73 -23.28 -29.47
C THR A 7 20.97 -24.09 -30.76
N GLY A 8 21.57 -23.46 -31.78
CA GLY A 8 21.99 -24.17 -32.98
C GLY A 8 23.13 -25.15 -32.71
N PHE A 9 24.08 -24.76 -31.86
CA PHE A 9 25.18 -25.62 -31.41
C PHE A 9 24.68 -26.81 -30.60
N THR A 10 23.75 -26.64 -29.66
CA THR A 10 23.19 -27.75 -28.88
C THR A 10 22.40 -28.73 -29.73
N ALA A 11 21.63 -28.24 -30.71
CA ALA A 11 20.92 -29.11 -31.65
C ALA A 11 21.90 -29.88 -32.54
N ALA A 12 22.94 -29.21 -33.07
CA ALA A 12 23.98 -29.86 -33.86
C ALA A 12 24.79 -30.87 -33.04
N LEU A 13 25.08 -30.58 -31.77
CA LEU A 13 25.77 -31.47 -30.85
C LEU A 13 24.94 -32.71 -30.52
N LEU A 14 23.63 -32.58 -30.32
CA LEU A 14 22.73 -33.72 -30.08
C LEU A 14 22.61 -34.62 -31.33
N VAL A 15 22.54 -34.02 -32.52
CA VAL A 15 22.58 -34.77 -33.79
C VAL A 15 23.94 -35.44 -33.99
N LEU A 16 25.05 -34.76 -33.67
CA LEU A 16 26.40 -35.32 -33.74
C LEU A 16 26.58 -36.47 -32.75
N LEU A 17 26.12 -36.33 -31.50
CA LEU A 17 26.14 -37.39 -30.48
C LEU A 17 25.31 -38.61 -30.91
N THR A 18 24.18 -38.36 -31.56
CA THR A 18 23.38 -39.42 -32.18
C THR A 18 24.17 -40.13 -33.28
N ILE A 19 24.80 -39.40 -34.19
CA ILE A 19 25.60 -39.95 -35.28
C ILE A 19 26.82 -40.72 -34.74
N VAL A 20 27.52 -40.17 -33.75
CA VAL A 20 28.68 -40.80 -33.12
C VAL A 20 28.28 -42.09 -32.39
N ASN A 21 27.13 -42.12 -31.71
CA ASN A 21 26.60 -43.34 -31.08
C ASN A 21 26.15 -44.41 -32.10
N ILE A 22 25.63 -44.00 -33.27
CA ILE A 22 25.34 -44.92 -34.38
C ILE A 22 26.66 -45.52 -34.91
N ILE A 23 27.70 -44.71 -35.07
CA ILE A 23 29.01 -45.14 -35.57
C ILE A 23 29.71 -46.07 -34.58
N SER A 24 29.65 -45.80 -33.27
CA SER A 24 30.29 -46.64 -32.24
C SER A 24 29.66 -48.03 -32.09
N PHE A 25 28.49 -48.28 -32.70
CA PHE A 25 27.82 -49.57 -32.67
C PHE A 25 28.18 -50.47 -33.88
N ILE A 26 28.92 -49.93 -34.85
CA ILE A 26 29.41 -50.69 -36.02
C ILE A 26 30.60 -51.59 -35.64
N ASP A 27 31.20 -51.40 -34.46
CA ASP A 27 32.50 -51.94 -34.04
C ASP A 27 32.39 -53.11 -33.04
N THR A 28 31.46 -54.05 -33.28
CA THR A 28 31.39 -55.33 -32.53
C THR A 28 31.74 -56.49 -33.47
N ASP A 29 32.47 -57.49 -32.97
CA ASP A 29 32.84 -58.67 -33.75
C ASP A 29 31.59 -59.28 -34.42
N PRO A 30 31.65 -59.58 -35.72
CA PRO A 30 30.47 -60.08 -36.44
C PRO A 30 30.06 -61.43 -35.83
N PRO A 31 28.77 -61.61 -35.47
CA PRO A 31 28.27 -62.91 -35.04
C PRO A 31 28.48 -63.96 -36.13
N PRO A 32 28.56 -65.26 -35.78
CA PRO A 32 28.70 -66.32 -36.75
C PRO A 32 27.56 -66.25 -37.79
N ALA A 33 27.92 -66.30 -39.07
CA ALA A 33 27.00 -66.19 -40.19
C ALA A 33 26.89 -67.53 -40.93
N ALA A 34 25.70 -67.81 -41.46
CA ALA A 34 25.47 -68.99 -42.28
C ALA A 34 26.21 -68.86 -43.61
N GLU A 35 26.84 -69.94 -44.04
CA GLU A 35 27.49 -70.05 -45.35
C GLU A 35 26.83 -71.22 -46.09
N GLN A 36 26.31 -70.95 -47.30
CA GLN A 36 25.69 -71.98 -48.15
C GLN A 36 24.63 -72.83 -47.41
N GLY A 37 23.75 -72.20 -46.62
CA GLY A 37 22.66 -72.88 -45.92
C GLY A 37 23.07 -73.62 -44.64
N THR A 38 24.33 -73.54 -44.19
CA THR A 38 24.79 -74.16 -42.94
C THR A 38 25.38 -73.13 -41.98
N LEU A 39 25.02 -73.22 -40.70
CA LEU A 39 25.54 -72.39 -39.61
C LEU A 39 26.15 -73.29 -38.52
N ASP A 40 27.46 -73.19 -38.31
CA ASP A 40 28.16 -73.98 -37.28
C ASP A 40 28.32 -73.18 -35.99
N LEU A 41 27.58 -73.57 -34.94
CA LEU A 41 27.61 -72.93 -33.63
C LEU A 41 28.35 -73.74 -32.57
N ARG A 42 28.94 -74.90 -32.93
CA ARG A 42 29.60 -75.80 -31.97
C ARG A 42 30.84 -75.18 -31.32
N SER A 43 31.51 -74.27 -32.03
CA SER A 43 32.72 -73.57 -31.56
C SER A 43 32.44 -72.21 -30.93
N TRP A 44 31.18 -71.79 -30.86
CA TRP A 44 30.81 -70.46 -30.40
C TRP A 44 30.62 -70.41 -28.87
N GLU A 45 31.38 -69.57 -28.19
CA GLU A 45 31.42 -69.52 -26.72
C GLU A 45 30.11 -69.03 -26.07
N GLY A 46 29.28 -68.26 -26.79
CA GLY A 46 28.02 -67.72 -26.28
C GLY A 46 26.83 -68.69 -26.31
N LEU A 47 27.03 -69.93 -26.79
CA LEU A 47 25.96 -70.90 -27.00
C LEU A 47 25.27 -71.24 -25.67
N GLY A 48 23.95 -71.01 -25.59
CA GLY A 48 23.17 -71.22 -24.36
C GLY A 48 23.18 -70.07 -23.35
N GLN A 49 23.88 -68.96 -23.63
CA GLN A 49 23.88 -67.76 -22.79
C GLN A 49 23.38 -66.50 -23.52
N GLU A 50 23.69 -66.38 -24.80
CA GLU A 50 23.40 -65.20 -25.61
C GLU A 50 22.34 -65.49 -26.69
N ILE A 51 21.69 -64.43 -27.20
CA ILE A 51 20.74 -64.50 -28.30
C ILE A 51 21.51 -64.25 -29.61
N ILE A 52 21.44 -65.21 -30.52
CA ILE A 52 22.17 -65.22 -31.79
C ILE A 52 21.21 -64.88 -32.93
N PRO A 53 21.49 -63.84 -33.74
CA PRO A 53 20.75 -63.63 -34.97
C PRO A 53 21.25 -64.59 -36.06
N LEU A 54 20.36 -65.38 -36.65
CA LEU A 54 20.62 -66.34 -37.72
C LEU A 54 20.80 -65.62 -39.07
N LYS A 55 21.91 -64.89 -39.23
CA LYS A 55 22.26 -64.09 -40.41
C LYS A 55 23.12 -64.92 -41.38
N GLY A 56 23.10 -64.61 -42.68
CA GLY A 56 24.02 -65.20 -43.66
C GLY A 56 23.33 -65.69 -44.94
N GLU A 57 23.97 -66.65 -45.61
CA GLU A 57 23.52 -67.28 -46.84
C GLU A 57 22.66 -68.51 -46.52
N TRP A 58 21.38 -68.46 -46.87
CA TRP A 58 20.40 -69.53 -46.69
C TRP A 58 20.06 -70.18 -48.03
N GLU A 59 19.69 -71.45 -48.01
CA GLU A 59 19.10 -72.13 -49.17
C GLU A 59 17.64 -71.68 -49.33
N PHE A 60 17.20 -71.43 -50.56
CA PHE A 60 15.84 -71.02 -50.88
C PHE A 60 15.31 -71.82 -52.07
N TYR A 61 14.12 -72.40 -51.91
CA TYR A 61 13.41 -73.18 -52.92
C TYR A 61 12.25 -72.35 -53.48
N PRO A 62 12.40 -71.70 -54.66
CA PRO A 62 11.38 -70.81 -55.21
C PRO A 62 10.14 -71.59 -55.66
N GLY A 63 8.95 -71.17 -55.22
CA GLY A 63 7.68 -71.77 -55.65
C GLY A 63 7.35 -73.15 -55.05
N GLU A 64 8.19 -73.66 -54.14
CA GLU A 64 7.94 -74.92 -53.41
C GLU A 64 7.65 -74.65 -51.94
N LEU A 65 6.60 -75.28 -51.40
CA LEU A 65 6.24 -75.25 -49.97
C LEU A 65 6.61 -76.59 -49.35
N LEU A 66 7.84 -76.68 -48.84
CA LEU A 66 8.43 -77.92 -48.34
C LEU A 66 8.25 -78.02 -46.82
N ASP A 67 7.82 -79.18 -46.34
CA ASP A 67 7.78 -79.58 -44.92
C ASP A 67 8.99 -80.46 -44.55
N ASN A 68 9.66 -81.03 -45.57
CA ASN A 68 10.87 -81.82 -45.47
C ASN A 68 11.74 -81.53 -46.71
N PRO A 69 13.07 -81.28 -46.58
CA PRO A 69 13.93 -81.01 -47.74
C PRO A 69 14.01 -82.18 -48.73
N ALA A 70 13.74 -83.42 -48.30
CA ALA A 70 13.72 -84.58 -49.19
C ALA A 70 12.59 -84.52 -50.23
N HIS A 71 11.61 -83.64 -50.04
CA HIS A 71 10.50 -83.40 -50.97
C HIS A 71 10.83 -82.36 -52.06
N ALA A 72 12.02 -81.76 -52.05
CA ALA A 72 12.42 -80.75 -53.03
C ALA A 72 12.53 -81.34 -54.45
N VAL A 73 12.00 -80.63 -55.44
CA VAL A 73 12.10 -81.01 -56.87
C VAL A 73 13.04 -80.07 -57.62
N LEU A 74 13.14 -78.81 -57.21
CA LEU A 74 14.04 -77.80 -57.75
C LEU A 74 15.36 -77.70 -56.95
N GLU A 75 16.43 -77.29 -57.63
CA GLU A 75 17.71 -76.96 -56.95
C GLU A 75 17.56 -75.65 -56.13
N PRO A 76 18.16 -75.58 -54.93
CA PRO A 76 18.08 -74.39 -54.09
C PRO A 76 18.89 -73.22 -54.67
N GLU A 77 18.32 -72.02 -54.59
CA GLU A 77 19.04 -70.77 -54.77
C GLU A 77 19.61 -70.27 -53.44
N ILE A 78 20.79 -69.65 -53.45
CA ILE A 78 21.34 -69.02 -52.24
C ILE A 78 20.80 -67.61 -52.10
N GLN A 79 20.15 -67.33 -50.96
CA GLN A 79 19.59 -66.03 -50.62
C GLN A 79 20.19 -65.50 -49.31
N LYS A 80 20.48 -64.20 -49.26
CA LYS A 80 20.97 -63.56 -48.03
C LYS A 80 19.80 -63.23 -47.10
N VAL A 81 19.88 -63.69 -45.86
CA VAL A 81 18.92 -63.42 -44.79
C VAL A 81 19.64 -62.70 -43.65
N PRO A 82 19.14 -61.56 -43.16
CA PRO A 82 17.97 -60.84 -43.65
C PRO A 82 18.23 -60.14 -44.99
N GLY A 83 17.23 -60.11 -45.85
CA GLY A 83 17.34 -59.50 -47.17
C GLY A 83 16.01 -59.46 -47.92
N ASN A 84 15.95 -58.64 -48.97
CA ASN A 84 14.81 -58.64 -49.89
C ASN A 84 15.05 -59.69 -50.98
N TRP A 85 14.13 -60.63 -51.13
CA TRP A 85 14.18 -61.59 -52.22
C TRP A 85 13.59 -60.98 -53.51
N LYS A 86 14.28 -61.04 -54.65
CA LYS A 86 13.77 -60.47 -55.91
C LYS A 86 14.10 -61.39 -57.07
N GLN A 87 13.16 -61.53 -58.00
CA GLN A 87 13.44 -62.18 -59.27
C GLN A 87 14.41 -61.33 -60.12
N PRO A 88 15.20 -61.94 -61.02
CA PRO A 88 15.97 -61.23 -62.03
C PRO A 88 15.01 -60.44 -62.95
N GLY A 89 14.78 -59.16 -62.66
CA GLY A 89 13.72 -58.34 -63.26
C GLY A 89 12.99 -57.42 -62.28
N GLY A 90 13.17 -57.61 -60.97
CA GLY A 90 12.79 -56.65 -59.93
C GLY A 90 11.44 -56.87 -59.24
N SER A 91 10.64 -57.84 -59.67
CA SER A 91 9.44 -58.31 -58.95
C SER A 91 9.81 -59.14 -57.73
N ALA A 92 9.05 -59.00 -56.64
CA ALA A 92 9.21 -59.86 -55.47
C ALA A 92 8.83 -61.32 -55.79
N LEU A 93 9.55 -62.28 -55.21
CA LEU A 93 9.15 -63.69 -55.25
C LEU A 93 7.82 -63.88 -54.50
N THR A 94 6.92 -64.68 -55.08
CA THR A 94 5.54 -64.86 -54.60
C THR A 94 5.41 -65.92 -53.52
N SER A 95 6.16 -67.02 -53.60
CA SER A 95 6.18 -68.06 -52.57
C SER A 95 7.44 -68.92 -52.67
N GLY A 96 7.79 -69.62 -51.59
CA GLY A 96 8.89 -70.57 -51.55
C GLY A 96 9.21 -71.02 -50.13
N THR A 97 10.28 -71.80 -49.97
CA THR A 97 10.75 -72.30 -48.67
C THR A 97 12.21 -71.95 -48.44
N PHE A 98 12.55 -71.31 -47.31
CA PHE A 98 13.92 -71.15 -46.87
C PHE A 98 14.38 -72.35 -46.04
N ARG A 99 15.66 -72.72 -46.16
CA ARG A 99 16.29 -73.79 -45.39
C ARG A 99 17.61 -73.31 -44.77
N LEU A 100 17.78 -73.62 -43.49
CA LEU A 100 19.02 -73.44 -42.74
C LEU A 100 19.29 -74.67 -41.88
N SER A 101 20.51 -75.22 -41.97
CA SER A 101 21.01 -76.27 -41.10
C SER A 101 21.92 -75.68 -40.02
N ILE A 102 21.60 -75.88 -38.75
CA ILE A 102 22.33 -75.32 -37.61
C ILE A 102 22.99 -76.46 -36.86
N LEU A 103 24.33 -76.45 -36.77
CA LEU A 103 25.10 -77.45 -36.04
C LEU A 103 25.29 -77.00 -34.59
N LEU A 104 24.87 -77.83 -33.63
CA LEU A 104 24.79 -77.51 -32.21
C LEU A 104 25.44 -78.59 -31.35
N GLU A 105 25.94 -78.21 -30.17
CA GLU A 105 26.26 -79.17 -29.09
C GLU A 105 25.07 -79.21 -28.11
N PRO A 106 24.21 -80.27 -28.14
CA PRO A 106 22.96 -80.30 -27.35
C PRO A 106 23.16 -80.13 -25.84
N GLU A 107 24.30 -80.62 -25.32
CA GLU A 107 24.67 -80.52 -23.91
C GLU A 107 24.98 -79.10 -23.45
N ARG A 108 25.50 -78.23 -24.35
CA ARG A 108 25.79 -76.82 -24.07
C ARG A 108 24.60 -75.90 -24.35
N ALA A 109 23.77 -76.23 -25.34
CA ALA A 109 22.68 -75.36 -25.77
C ALA A 109 21.53 -75.26 -24.74
N GLY A 110 21.16 -76.34 -24.05
CA GLY A 110 19.99 -76.31 -23.14
C GLY A 110 18.66 -76.01 -23.85
N PRO A 111 17.59 -75.60 -23.15
CA PRO A 111 16.31 -75.24 -23.78
C PRO A 111 16.46 -73.96 -24.61
N GLN A 112 16.18 -74.07 -25.91
CA GLN A 112 16.31 -73.00 -26.88
C GLN A 112 14.93 -72.57 -27.38
N SER A 113 14.78 -71.29 -27.68
CA SER A 113 13.60 -70.76 -28.36
C SER A 113 14.03 -69.94 -29.58
N LEU A 114 13.24 -70.03 -30.63
CA LEU A 114 13.36 -69.22 -31.83
C LEU A 114 12.42 -68.02 -31.70
N LEU A 115 12.98 -66.82 -31.69
CA LEU A 115 12.23 -65.59 -31.87
C LEU A 115 12.08 -65.36 -33.38
N VAL A 116 10.89 -65.60 -33.88
CA VAL A 116 10.51 -65.27 -35.26
C VAL A 116 10.07 -63.81 -35.26
N PRO A 117 10.86 -62.91 -35.88
CA PRO A 117 10.59 -61.49 -35.89
C PRO A 117 9.61 -61.19 -37.03
N LEU A 118 9.78 -60.05 -37.70
CA LEU A 118 8.94 -59.66 -38.82
C LEU A 118 9.28 -60.43 -40.11
N ILE A 119 8.50 -61.46 -40.44
CA ILE A 119 8.46 -62.02 -41.79
C ILE A 119 7.37 -61.28 -42.57
N ARG A 120 7.72 -60.72 -43.74
CA ARG A 120 6.91 -59.70 -44.44
C ARG A 120 5.61 -60.20 -45.08
N SER A 121 5.07 -61.35 -44.68
CA SER A 121 3.75 -61.89 -45.10
C SER A 121 3.51 -63.23 -44.36
N ALA A 122 2.56 -64.04 -44.82
CA ALA A 122 2.24 -65.34 -44.21
C ALA A 122 3.43 -66.31 -44.23
N HIS A 123 3.64 -67.03 -43.13
CA HIS A 123 4.73 -67.98 -43.01
C HIS A 123 4.40 -69.18 -42.10
N ARG A 124 5.12 -70.28 -42.30
CA ARG A 124 5.15 -71.45 -41.41
C ARG A 124 6.59 -71.86 -41.14
N VAL A 125 6.91 -72.10 -39.88
CA VAL A 125 8.23 -72.51 -39.42
C VAL A 125 8.18 -73.96 -39.00
N TYR A 126 9.00 -74.78 -39.64
CA TYR A 126 9.23 -76.17 -39.26
C TYR A 126 10.64 -76.31 -38.69
N VAL A 127 10.75 -77.08 -37.61
CA VAL A 127 12.03 -77.46 -37.01
C VAL A 127 12.09 -78.98 -37.00
N ASN A 128 13.11 -79.54 -37.64
CA ASN A 128 13.30 -80.99 -37.80
C ASN A 128 12.04 -81.70 -38.33
N GLY A 129 11.34 -81.07 -39.30
CA GLY A 129 10.11 -81.59 -39.90
C GLY A 129 8.84 -81.47 -39.05
N THR A 130 8.92 -80.90 -37.83
CA THR A 130 7.75 -80.62 -36.99
C THR A 130 7.35 -79.15 -37.09
N LEU A 131 6.05 -78.85 -37.22
CA LEU A 131 5.55 -77.48 -37.25
C LEU A 131 5.77 -76.82 -35.89
N ALA A 132 6.65 -75.84 -35.83
CA ALA A 132 7.02 -75.12 -34.61
C ALA A 132 6.21 -73.83 -34.43
N GLY A 133 5.77 -73.19 -35.52
CA GLY A 133 4.91 -72.02 -35.47
C GLY A 133 4.43 -71.60 -36.84
N ASP A 134 3.35 -70.82 -36.85
CA ASP A 134 2.76 -70.26 -38.06
C ASP A 134 2.13 -68.90 -37.79
N ASP A 135 2.05 -68.08 -38.82
CA ASP A 135 1.38 -66.79 -38.79
C ASP A 135 0.78 -66.52 -40.18
N GLY A 136 -0.55 -66.53 -40.25
CA GLY A 136 -1.29 -66.42 -41.51
C GLY A 136 -1.43 -67.74 -42.29
N GLU A 137 -2.04 -67.65 -43.47
CA GLU A 137 -2.23 -68.80 -44.37
C GLU A 137 -1.27 -68.74 -45.55
N VAL A 138 -0.36 -69.72 -45.61
CA VAL A 138 0.62 -69.85 -46.70
C VAL A 138 0.01 -70.60 -47.87
N ALA A 139 0.09 -70.03 -49.07
CA ALA A 139 -0.40 -70.66 -50.30
C ALA A 139 0.44 -70.30 -51.53
N LEU A 140 0.34 -71.15 -52.56
CA LEU A 140 0.92 -70.91 -53.89
C LEU A 140 0.07 -69.97 -54.77
N SER A 141 -1.07 -69.50 -54.28
CA SER A 141 -1.98 -68.62 -55.01
C SER A 141 -2.54 -67.52 -54.10
N GLU A 142 -2.80 -66.35 -54.66
CA GLU A 142 -3.29 -65.16 -53.95
C GLU A 142 -4.62 -65.41 -53.20
N LYS A 143 -5.53 -66.23 -53.76
CA LYS A 143 -6.85 -66.50 -53.15
C LYS A 143 -6.79 -67.36 -51.88
N GLY A 144 -5.74 -68.15 -51.71
CA GLY A 144 -5.54 -68.99 -50.53
C GLY A 144 -4.56 -68.39 -49.52
N HIS A 145 -4.15 -67.14 -49.75
CA HIS A 145 -3.14 -66.46 -48.95
C HIS A 145 -3.81 -65.51 -47.96
N VAL A 146 -3.43 -65.59 -46.69
CA VAL A 146 -3.83 -64.63 -45.67
C VAL A 146 -2.59 -64.14 -44.95
N GLY A 147 -2.12 -62.94 -45.29
CA GLY A 147 -0.97 -62.33 -44.64
C GLY A 147 -1.23 -61.96 -43.18
N GLN A 148 -0.39 -62.45 -42.29
CA GLN A 148 -0.23 -61.92 -40.94
C GLN A 148 1.25 -61.64 -40.67
N VAL A 149 1.51 -60.76 -39.72
CA VAL A 149 2.86 -60.26 -39.45
C VAL A 149 3.01 -60.00 -37.95
N ARG A 150 2.81 -61.03 -37.14
CA ARG A 150 2.94 -61.01 -35.68
C ARG A 150 4.28 -61.62 -35.27
N PRO A 151 5.12 -60.93 -34.47
CA PRO A 151 6.30 -61.56 -33.90
C PRO A 151 5.88 -62.57 -32.83
N TYR A 152 6.52 -63.73 -32.80
CA TYR A 152 6.31 -64.74 -31.78
C TYR A 152 7.60 -65.49 -31.46
N ALA A 153 7.67 -66.06 -30.25
CA ALA A 153 8.70 -67.01 -29.89
C ALA A 153 8.10 -68.42 -29.91
N THR A 154 8.88 -69.39 -30.41
CA THR A 154 8.53 -70.80 -30.34
C THR A 154 9.66 -71.59 -29.68
N ASP A 155 9.31 -72.49 -28.77
CA ASP A 155 10.27 -73.35 -28.09
C ASP A 155 10.73 -74.46 -29.02
N VAL A 156 12.05 -74.60 -29.15
CA VAL A 156 12.66 -75.65 -29.94
C VAL A 156 13.02 -76.83 -29.05
N LYS A 157 12.42 -77.97 -29.35
CA LYS A 157 12.74 -79.25 -28.71
C LYS A 157 13.69 -80.03 -29.61
N ASP A 158 14.96 -79.68 -29.59
CA ASP A 158 15.99 -80.46 -30.28
C ASP A 158 16.89 -81.22 -29.30
N ARG A 159 17.19 -82.48 -29.64
CA ARG A 159 18.08 -83.39 -28.90
C ARG A 159 19.15 -84.01 -29.79
N GLU A 160 19.09 -83.78 -31.09
CA GLU A 160 20.05 -84.26 -32.07
C GLU A 160 20.92 -83.06 -32.47
N GLY A 161 22.25 -83.18 -32.47
CA GLY A 161 23.16 -82.03 -32.64
C GLY A 161 23.10 -81.27 -33.97
N VAL A 162 22.07 -81.47 -34.78
CA VAL A 162 21.79 -80.80 -36.04
C VAL A 162 20.32 -80.38 -36.05
N MET A 163 20.09 -79.07 -36.03
CA MET A 163 18.76 -78.46 -36.13
C MET A 163 18.51 -77.99 -37.57
N GLU A 164 17.53 -78.57 -38.23
CA GLU A 164 17.08 -78.16 -39.55
C GLU A 164 15.86 -77.23 -39.45
N LEU A 165 16.02 -76.00 -39.93
CA LEU A 165 15.00 -74.96 -39.92
C LEU A 165 14.46 -74.75 -41.35
N LEU A 166 13.19 -75.03 -41.56
CA LEU A 166 12.47 -74.75 -42.80
C LEU A 166 11.42 -73.65 -42.58
N ILE A 167 11.38 -72.66 -43.47
CA ILE A 167 10.44 -71.55 -43.38
C ILE A 167 9.71 -71.41 -44.70
N GLN A 168 8.45 -71.85 -44.71
CA GLN A 168 7.53 -71.63 -45.81
C GLN A 168 7.03 -70.19 -45.75
N VAL A 169 7.00 -69.54 -46.91
CA VAL A 169 6.62 -68.13 -47.01
C VAL A 169 5.87 -67.90 -48.31
N SER A 170 4.81 -67.11 -48.25
CA SER A 170 4.05 -66.63 -49.42
C SER A 170 3.80 -65.15 -49.26
N ASN A 171 4.04 -64.35 -50.31
CA ASN A 171 3.98 -62.90 -50.30
C ASN A 171 3.17 -62.38 -51.49
N TYR A 172 1.88 -62.14 -51.25
CA TYR A 172 0.98 -61.45 -52.19
C TYR A 172 0.64 -60.02 -51.73
N ASP A 173 0.90 -59.69 -50.46
CA ASP A 173 0.57 -58.37 -49.89
C ASP A 173 1.57 -57.27 -50.26
N HIS A 174 2.83 -57.63 -50.56
CA HIS A 174 3.91 -56.67 -50.79
C HIS A 174 4.57 -56.84 -52.17
N ALA A 175 4.35 -55.87 -53.06
CA ALA A 175 4.83 -55.92 -54.45
C ALA A 175 6.33 -55.61 -54.65
N VAL A 176 6.93 -54.83 -53.75
CA VAL A 176 8.28 -54.26 -53.94
C VAL A 176 9.38 -55.03 -53.20
N SER A 177 8.99 -55.77 -52.16
CA SER A 177 9.90 -56.47 -51.27
C SER A 177 9.16 -57.58 -50.55
N GLY A 178 9.77 -58.75 -50.42
CA GLY A 178 9.29 -59.83 -49.57
C GLY A 178 10.45 -60.59 -48.93
N GLY A 179 10.12 -61.67 -48.21
CA GLY A 179 11.08 -62.54 -47.56
C GLY A 179 11.35 -62.17 -46.10
N ILE A 180 12.41 -62.75 -45.55
CA ILE A 180 12.85 -62.57 -44.17
C ILE A 180 13.76 -61.33 -44.13
N ILE A 181 13.20 -60.19 -43.75
CA ILE A 181 13.90 -58.89 -43.71
C ILE A 181 14.46 -58.53 -42.34
N GLN A 182 14.16 -59.33 -41.32
CA GLN A 182 14.76 -59.28 -39.99
C GLN A 182 15.29 -60.67 -39.67
N ALA A 183 16.51 -60.75 -39.15
CA ALA A 183 17.13 -62.03 -38.83
C ALA A 183 16.33 -62.74 -37.75
N ILE A 184 16.01 -64.01 -37.96
CA ILE A 184 15.44 -64.86 -36.91
C ILE A 184 16.48 -65.03 -35.83
N GLU A 185 16.06 -64.95 -34.57
CA GLU A 185 17.00 -65.03 -33.46
C GLU A 185 16.79 -66.33 -32.68
N MET A 186 17.88 -66.95 -32.27
CA MET A 186 17.91 -68.17 -31.47
C MET A 186 18.61 -67.90 -30.16
N GLY A 187 18.04 -68.36 -29.05
CA GLY A 187 18.71 -68.26 -27.75
C GLY A 187 17.96 -68.99 -26.64
N PRO A 188 18.45 -68.90 -25.40
CA PRO A 188 17.80 -69.51 -24.25
C PRO A 188 16.37 -69.00 -24.09
N SER A 189 15.40 -69.89 -23.80
CA SER A 189 13.98 -69.53 -23.69
C SER A 189 13.73 -68.35 -22.73
N ALA A 190 14.36 -68.37 -21.55
CA ALA A 190 14.26 -67.28 -20.59
C ALA A 190 14.86 -65.95 -21.08
N GLY A 191 15.89 -66.01 -21.93
CA GLY A 191 16.52 -64.84 -22.54
C GLY A 191 15.63 -64.20 -23.60
N VAL A 192 15.03 -65.03 -24.47
CA VAL A 192 14.07 -64.61 -25.50
C VAL A 192 12.82 -63.99 -24.87
N ASP A 193 12.25 -64.65 -23.86
CA ASP A 193 11.09 -64.12 -23.12
C ASP A 193 11.40 -62.78 -22.45
N ARG A 194 12.57 -62.66 -21.81
CA ARG A 194 13.01 -61.40 -21.19
C ARG A 194 13.15 -60.28 -22.23
N LYS A 195 13.71 -60.56 -23.41
CA LYS A 195 13.84 -59.58 -24.50
C LYS A 195 12.47 -59.12 -24.99
N LEU A 196 11.54 -60.04 -25.24
CA LEU A 196 10.16 -59.74 -25.63
C LEU A 196 9.42 -58.90 -24.57
N GLN A 197 9.53 -59.28 -23.30
CA GLN A 197 8.93 -58.52 -22.19
C GLN A 197 9.52 -57.12 -22.05
N GLN A 198 10.84 -56.97 -22.19
CA GLN A 198 11.51 -55.66 -22.15
C GLN A 198 11.04 -54.78 -23.31
N GLN A 199 11.00 -55.31 -24.53
CA GLN A 199 10.51 -54.59 -25.69
C GLN A 199 9.04 -54.16 -25.52
N ALA A 200 8.17 -55.08 -25.11
CA ALA A 200 6.77 -54.79 -24.83
C ALA A 200 6.62 -53.70 -23.74
N ALA A 201 7.39 -53.78 -22.66
CA ALA A 201 7.36 -52.81 -21.57
C ALA A 201 7.82 -51.42 -22.01
N PHE A 202 8.89 -51.32 -22.81
CA PHE A 202 9.38 -50.04 -23.35
C PHE A 202 8.35 -49.41 -24.29
N GLU A 203 7.81 -50.17 -25.23
CA GLU A 203 6.78 -49.68 -26.15
C GLU A 203 5.51 -49.26 -25.40
N PHE A 204 5.07 -50.04 -24.41
CA PHE A 204 3.93 -49.69 -23.57
C PHE A 204 4.17 -48.38 -22.82
N GLY A 205 5.36 -48.17 -22.26
CA GLY A 205 5.75 -46.91 -21.62
C GLY A 205 5.67 -45.71 -22.57
N ILE A 206 6.11 -45.89 -23.82
CA ILE A 206 6.00 -44.85 -24.88
C ILE A 206 4.53 -44.56 -25.20
N LEU A 207 3.69 -45.59 -25.34
CA LEU A 207 2.26 -45.42 -25.59
C LEU A 207 1.56 -44.65 -24.48
N VAL A 208 1.85 -44.98 -23.21
CA VAL A 208 1.33 -44.25 -22.06
C VAL A 208 1.79 -42.79 -22.08
N ALA A 209 3.06 -42.52 -22.37
CA ALA A 209 3.58 -41.16 -22.46
C ALA A 209 2.87 -40.33 -23.55
N PHE A 210 2.69 -40.90 -24.75
CA PHE A 210 1.96 -40.23 -25.83
C PHE A 210 0.48 -40.02 -25.51
N ALA A 211 -0.18 -40.99 -24.87
CA ALA A 211 -1.56 -40.85 -24.42
C ALA A 211 -1.72 -39.72 -23.39
N LEU A 212 -0.79 -39.62 -22.43
CA LEU A 212 -0.76 -38.53 -21.45
C LEU A 212 -0.55 -37.17 -22.12
N PHE A 213 0.39 -37.06 -23.07
CA PHE A 213 0.59 -35.81 -23.82
C PHE A 213 -0.63 -35.44 -24.66
N ALA A 214 -1.26 -36.39 -25.35
CA ALA A 214 -2.49 -36.16 -26.11
C ALA A 214 -3.61 -35.62 -25.20
N LEU A 215 -3.81 -36.24 -24.03
CA LEU A 215 -4.79 -35.80 -23.04
C LEU A 215 -4.46 -34.39 -22.51
N LEU A 216 -3.22 -34.14 -22.10
CA LEU A 216 -2.79 -32.86 -21.55
C LEU A 216 -2.97 -31.71 -22.55
N PHE A 217 -2.53 -31.89 -23.81
CA PHE A 217 -2.72 -30.88 -24.85
C PHE A 217 -4.20 -30.71 -25.25
N GLY A 218 -5.00 -31.78 -25.17
CA GLY A 218 -6.46 -31.71 -25.33
C GLY A 218 -7.14 -30.88 -24.23
N VAL A 219 -6.79 -31.09 -22.97
CA VAL A 219 -7.31 -30.32 -21.83
C VAL A 219 -6.89 -28.84 -21.92
N ILE A 220 -5.63 -28.59 -22.30
CA ILE A 220 -5.12 -27.24 -22.56
C ILE A 220 -5.94 -26.57 -23.65
N HIS A 221 -6.22 -27.26 -24.76
CA HIS A 221 -7.05 -26.71 -25.83
C HIS A 221 -8.48 -26.38 -25.36
N ALA A 222 -9.08 -27.23 -24.52
CA ALA A 222 -10.43 -27.02 -24.01
C ALA A 222 -10.54 -25.74 -23.15
N HIS A 223 -9.50 -25.42 -22.36
CA HIS A 223 -9.49 -24.26 -21.46
C HIS A 223 -8.86 -23.00 -22.09
N ALA A 224 -7.91 -23.17 -22.99
CA ALA A 224 -7.20 -22.10 -23.68
C ALA A 224 -7.37 -22.27 -25.20
N ARG A 225 -8.54 -21.86 -25.70
CA ARG A 225 -8.84 -21.86 -27.15
C ARG A 225 -7.84 -20.96 -27.88
N GLY A 226 -6.90 -21.56 -28.59
CA GLY A 226 -5.87 -20.88 -29.38
C GLY A 226 -4.52 -21.62 -29.38
N GLY A 227 -3.54 -21.15 -30.17
CA GLY A 227 -2.15 -21.62 -30.11
C GLY A 227 -1.84 -23.00 -30.69
N GLY A 228 -2.77 -23.61 -31.44
CA GLY A 228 -2.52 -24.85 -32.17
C GLY A 228 -2.49 -26.14 -31.35
N TYR A 229 -2.76 -26.11 -30.04
CA TYR A 229 -2.60 -27.27 -29.14
C TYR A 229 -3.48 -28.47 -29.51
N PHE A 230 -4.63 -28.25 -30.18
CA PHE A 230 -5.42 -29.32 -30.75
C PHE A 230 -4.61 -30.17 -31.75
N TYR A 231 -3.87 -29.50 -32.64
CA TYR A 231 -3.01 -30.20 -33.61
C TYR A 231 -1.87 -30.94 -32.91
N LEU A 232 -1.31 -30.38 -31.83
CA LEU A 232 -0.30 -31.07 -31.04
C LEU A 232 -0.88 -32.31 -30.33
N ALA A 233 -2.11 -32.27 -29.85
CA ALA A 233 -2.80 -33.45 -29.31
C ALA A 233 -3.02 -34.52 -30.39
N CYS A 234 -3.51 -34.13 -31.59
CA CYS A 234 -3.65 -35.05 -32.72
C CYS A 234 -2.31 -35.65 -33.17
N PHE A 235 -1.22 -34.87 -33.13
CA PHE A 235 0.14 -35.36 -33.39
C PHE A 235 0.52 -36.51 -32.44
N PHE A 236 0.23 -36.40 -31.15
CA PHE A 236 0.50 -37.48 -30.19
C PHE A 236 -0.40 -38.69 -30.38
N VAL A 237 -1.67 -38.49 -30.74
CA VAL A 237 -2.57 -39.60 -31.12
C VAL A 237 -2.03 -40.36 -32.34
N CYS A 238 -1.58 -39.64 -33.37
CA CYS A 238 -0.98 -40.28 -34.55
C CYS A 238 0.32 -41.03 -34.22
N ASN A 239 1.18 -40.47 -33.36
CA ASN A 239 2.37 -41.19 -32.88
C ASN A 239 1.98 -42.45 -32.11
N MET A 240 0.97 -42.39 -31.23
CA MET A 240 0.45 -43.55 -30.51
C MET A 240 -0.01 -44.64 -31.48
N LEU A 241 -0.84 -44.30 -32.47
CA LEU A 241 -1.33 -45.24 -33.48
C LEU A 241 -0.19 -45.91 -34.26
N VAL A 242 0.83 -45.15 -34.66
CA VAL A 242 2.00 -45.65 -35.37
C VAL A 242 2.82 -46.59 -34.49
N THR A 243 3.09 -46.20 -33.24
CA THR A 243 3.85 -47.02 -32.28
C THR A 243 3.13 -48.34 -31.95
N MET A 244 1.80 -48.35 -31.86
CA MET A 244 1.02 -49.58 -31.63
C MET A 244 1.19 -50.64 -32.74
N MET A 245 1.67 -50.22 -33.91
CA MET A 245 1.82 -51.06 -35.10
C MET A 245 3.29 -51.42 -35.40
N GLN A 246 4.23 -50.93 -34.58
CA GLN A 246 5.66 -51.23 -34.70
C GLN A 246 6.10 -52.21 -33.60
N GLY A 247 7.25 -52.86 -33.81
CA GLY A 247 7.90 -53.69 -32.79
C GLY A 247 7.04 -54.85 -32.28
N TYR A 248 6.59 -54.81 -31.02
CA TYR A 248 5.75 -55.83 -30.38
C TYR A 248 4.32 -55.88 -30.96
N ARG A 249 3.87 -54.82 -31.63
CA ARG A 249 2.58 -54.72 -32.34
C ARG A 249 1.37 -54.95 -31.43
N TRP A 250 1.25 -54.09 -30.42
CA TRP A 250 0.12 -54.02 -29.50
C TRP A 250 -1.26 -54.02 -30.17
N ILE A 251 -1.38 -53.61 -31.43
CA ILE A 251 -2.64 -53.69 -32.19
C ILE A 251 -3.22 -55.12 -32.25
N TYR A 252 -2.38 -56.15 -32.42
CA TYR A 252 -2.85 -57.54 -32.47
C TYR A 252 -3.12 -58.12 -31.07
N VAL A 253 -2.60 -57.49 -30.01
CA VAL A 253 -2.96 -57.84 -28.63
C VAL A 253 -4.34 -57.29 -28.28
N LEU A 254 -4.64 -56.05 -28.69
CA LEU A 254 -5.92 -55.40 -28.44
C LEU A 254 -7.02 -55.88 -29.39
N TRP A 255 -6.65 -56.19 -30.63
CA TRP A 255 -7.56 -56.66 -31.67
C TRP A 255 -6.97 -57.86 -32.41
N PRO A 256 -7.05 -59.07 -31.85
CA PRO A 256 -6.42 -60.27 -32.42
C PRO A 256 -6.95 -60.68 -33.80
N SER A 257 -8.17 -60.30 -34.14
CA SER A 257 -8.84 -60.68 -35.40
C SER A 257 -8.64 -59.68 -36.54
N VAL A 258 -7.81 -58.64 -36.36
CA VAL A 258 -7.62 -57.62 -37.41
C VAL A 258 -6.70 -58.17 -38.51
N GLU A 259 -7.14 -58.09 -39.76
CA GLU A 259 -6.33 -58.50 -40.90
C GLU A 259 -5.24 -57.45 -41.22
N SER A 260 -4.05 -57.92 -41.61
CA SER A 260 -2.89 -57.07 -41.90
C SER A 260 -3.15 -56.04 -43.02
N GLY A 261 -4.03 -56.39 -43.98
CA GLY A 261 -4.46 -55.51 -45.06
C GLY A 261 -5.10 -54.19 -44.59
N HIS A 262 -5.73 -54.18 -43.40
CA HIS A 262 -6.30 -52.97 -42.81
C HIS A 262 -5.31 -52.23 -41.90
N VAL A 263 -4.39 -52.95 -41.25
CA VAL A 263 -3.40 -52.37 -40.34
C VAL A 263 -2.39 -51.49 -41.08
N ILE A 264 -1.94 -51.93 -42.25
CA ILE A 264 -0.93 -51.21 -43.04
C ILE A 264 -1.43 -49.82 -43.46
N PRO A 265 -2.60 -49.65 -44.13
CA PRO A 265 -3.11 -48.31 -44.47
C PRO A 265 -3.30 -47.38 -43.27
N ILE A 266 -3.74 -47.89 -42.13
CA ILE A 266 -3.89 -47.10 -40.90
C ILE A 266 -2.52 -46.64 -40.37
N HIS A 267 -1.51 -47.50 -40.42
CA HIS A 267 -0.13 -47.15 -40.06
C HIS A 267 0.39 -45.97 -40.90
N TRP A 268 0.12 -46.01 -42.21
CA TRP A 268 0.48 -44.94 -43.12
C TRP A 268 -0.30 -43.67 -42.87
N ALA A 269 -1.62 -43.76 -42.72
CA ALA A 269 -2.46 -42.60 -42.40
C ALA A 269 -2.01 -41.93 -41.10
N GLY A 270 -1.65 -42.72 -40.08
CA GLY A 270 -1.05 -42.23 -38.83
C GLY A 270 0.28 -41.53 -39.09
N SER A 271 1.19 -42.16 -39.83
CA SER A 271 2.51 -41.59 -40.17
C SER A 271 2.39 -40.27 -40.93
N ILE A 272 1.40 -40.16 -41.81
CA ILE A 272 1.07 -38.95 -42.54
C ILE A 272 0.51 -37.88 -41.59
N GLY A 273 -0.41 -38.27 -40.71
CA GLY A 273 -0.99 -37.42 -39.68
C GLY A 273 0.06 -36.76 -38.79
N ILE A 274 1.11 -37.49 -38.36
CA ILE A 274 2.22 -36.96 -37.56
C ILE A 274 2.80 -35.70 -38.21
N VAL A 275 3.16 -35.79 -39.48
CA VAL A 275 3.84 -34.71 -40.20
C VAL A 275 2.91 -33.52 -40.45
N ILE A 276 1.66 -33.79 -40.81
CA ILE A 276 0.65 -32.75 -41.07
C ILE A 276 0.32 -32.00 -39.79
N PHE A 277 0.01 -32.71 -38.70
CA PHE A 277 -0.39 -32.09 -37.46
C PHE A 277 0.74 -31.29 -36.83
N LEU A 278 1.99 -31.74 -37.00
CA LEU A 278 3.17 -30.96 -36.63
C LEU A 278 3.25 -29.65 -37.44
N PHE A 279 3.06 -29.71 -38.76
CA PHE A 279 3.02 -28.52 -39.61
C PHE A 279 1.85 -27.58 -39.27
N LEU A 280 0.66 -28.12 -38.99
CA LEU A 280 -0.52 -27.34 -38.59
C LEU A 280 -0.33 -26.67 -37.23
N TYR A 281 0.32 -27.35 -36.28
CA TYR A 281 0.70 -26.77 -35.00
C TYR A 281 1.58 -25.53 -35.21
N VAL A 282 2.70 -25.65 -35.91
CA VAL A 282 3.64 -24.53 -36.13
C VAL A 282 3.01 -23.42 -36.97
N SER A 283 2.26 -23.75 -38.03
CA SER A 283 1.62 -22.74 -38.89
C SER A 283 0.46 -22.01 -38.23
N SER A 284 -0.28 -22.64 -37.31
CA SER A 284 -1.31 -21.97 -36.52
C SER A 284 -0.73 -21.15 -35.36
N ARG A 285 0.44 -21.53 -34.84
CA ARG A 285 1.12 -20.81 -33.77
C ARG A 285 1.81 -19.54 -34.25
N TYR A 286 2.41 -19.58 -35.44
CA TYR A 286 3.20 -18.48 -36.04
C TYR A 286 2.53 -17.93 -37.29
N GLU A 287 1.27 -17.49 -37.15
CA GLU A 287 0.41 -17.05 -38.25
C GLU A 287 0.99 -15.86 -39.05
N TYR A 288 1.80 -15.02 -38.41
CA TYR A 288 2.45 -13.85 -39.02
C TYR A 288 3.52 -14.19 -40.08
N LEU A 289 3.98 -15.45 -40.18
CA LEU A 289 4.99 -15.87 -41.16
C LEU A 289 4.42 -16.11 -42.59
N ALA A 290 3.20 -15.66 -42.87
CA ALA A 290 2.53 -15.77 -44.18
C ALA A 290 2.36 -17.20 -44.73
N VAL A 291 2.48 -18.22 -43.87
CA VAL A 291 2.36 -19.64 -44.25
C VAL A 291 0.91 -20.03 -44.57
N HIS A 292 -0.08 -19.20 -44.19
CA HIS A 292 -1.49 -19.50 -44.40
C HIS A 292 -1.84 -19.73 -45.89
N MET A 293 -1.10 -19.10 -46.82
CA MET A 293 -1.32 -19.23 -48.27
C MET A 293 -1.03 -20.64 -48.79
N TRP A 294 -0.13 -21.37 -48.11
CA TRP A 294 0.26 -22.73 -48.46
C TRP A 294 -0.43 -23.78 -47.59
N ARG A 295 -1.02 -23.38 -46.44
CA ARG A 295 -1.68 -24.26 -45.48
C ARG A 295 -2.77 -25.11 -46.13
N THR A 296 -3.67 -24.51 -46.91
CA THR A 296 -4.77 -25.22 -47.58
C THR A 296 -4.29 -26.15 -48.68
N ARG A 297 -3.24 -25.77 -49.42
CA ARG A 297 -2.62 -26.59 -50.47
C ARG A 297 -1.94 -27.82 -49.89
N ILE A 298 -1.12 -27.64 -48.85
CA ILE A 298 -0.43 -28.74 -48.15
C ILE A 298 -1.48 -29.68 -47.53
N LEU A 299 -2.51 -29.14 -46.87
CA LEU A 299 -3.59 -29.95 -46.32
C LEU A 299 -4.35 -30.74 -47.40
N GLY A 300 -4.66 -30.09 -48.53
CA GLY A 300 -5.36 -30.74 -49.65
C GLY A 300 -4.56 -31.88 -50.28
N VAL A 301 -3.27 -31.67 -50.55
CA VAL A 301 -2.37 -32.72 -51.06
C VAL A 301 -2.22 -33.85 -50.06
N SER A 302 -2.05 -33.52 -48.77
CA SER A 302 -1.84 -34.53 -47.75
C SER A 302 -3.12 -35.33 -47.47
N LEU A 303 -4.29 -34.70 -47.49
CA LEU A 303 -5.58 -35.37 -47.39
C LEU A 303 -5.83 -36.28 -48.60
N ALA A 304 -5.53 -35.82 -49.82
CA ALA A 304 -5.63 -36.65 -51.01
C ALA A 304 -4.69 -37.87 -50.93
N PHE A 305 -3.50 -37.71 -50.34
CA PHE A 305 -2.56 -38.80 -50.11
C PHE A 305 -3.06 -39.78 -49.05
N VAL A 306 -3.61 -39.31 -47.91
CA VAL A 306 -4.24 -40.17 -46.89
C VAL A 306 -5.41 -40.97 -47.48
N VAL A 307 -6.30 -40.30 -48.21
CA VAL A 307 -7.45 -40.95 -48.87
C VAL A 307 -6.95 -41.97 -49.91
N GLY A 308 -5.92 -41.63 -50.68
CA GLY A 308 -5.29 -42.54 -51.62
C GLY A 308 -4.73 -43.79 -50.93
N VAL A 309 -4.03 -43.64 -49.81
CA VAL A 309 -3.45 -44.77 -49.08
C VAL A 309 -4.51 -45.65 -48.41
N LEU A 310 -5.65 -45.09 -47.99
CA LEU A 310 -6.75 -45.86 -47.40
C LEU A 310 -7.58 -46.64 -48.43
N ILE A 311 -7.58 -46.22 -49.71
CA ILE A 311 -8.40 -46.85 -50.78
C ILE A 311 -7.56 -47.78 -51.65
N LEU A 312 -6.30 -47.46 -51.89
CA LEU A 312 -5.44 -48.22 -52.80
C LEU A 312 -5.01 -49.57 -52.18
N PRO A 313 -4.83 -50.62 -52.99
CA PRO A 313 -4.27 -51.89 -52.54
C PRO A 313 -2.90 -51.71 -51.87
N THR A 314 -2.60 -52.55 -50.87
CA THR A 314 -1.33 -52.55 -50.11
C THR A 314 -0.10 -52.62 -51.02
N SER A 315 -0.18 -53.38 -52.11
CA SER A 315 0.84 -53.47 -53.17
C SER A 315 1.17 -52.12 -53.82
N VAL A 316 0.18 -51.27 -54.06
CA VAL A 316 0.38 -49.92 -54.61
C VAL A 316 0.91 -48.97 -53.54
N THR A 317 0.34 -49.00 -52.32
CA THR A 317 0.76 -48.10 -51.23
C THR A 317 2.24 -48.26 -50.85
N THR A 318 2.76 -49.49 -50.91
CA THR A 318 4.17 -49.78 -50.61
C THR A 318 5.14 -49.24 -51.67
N THR A 319 4.72 -49.10 -52.94
CA THR A 319 5.52 -48.41 -53.97
C THR A 319 5.66 -46.90 -53.70
N LEU A 320 4.64 -46.31 -53.07
CA LEU A 320 4.62 -44.88 -52.71
C LEU A 320 5.47 -44.55 -51.46
N LEU A 321 6.06 -45.56 -50.80
CA LEU A 321 6.91 -45.38 -49.61
C LEU A 321 8.03 -44.37 -49.81
N TRP A 322 8.77 -44.49 -50.92
CA TRP A 322 9.91 -43.62 -51.19
C TRP A 322 9.51 -42.17 -51.41
N LEU A 323 8.39 -41.98 -52.13
CA LEU A 323 7.81 -40.66 -52.34
C LEU A 323 7.34 -40.06 -51.01
N TRP A 324 6.72 -40.86 -50.15
CA TRP A 324 6.29 -40.44 -48.82
C TRP A 324 7.48 -40.04 -47.93
N LEU A 325 8.54 -40.85 -47.89
CA LEU A 325 9.75 -40.54 -47.11
C LEU A 325 10.37 -39.20 -47.52
N LEU A 326 10.43 -38.94 -48.84
CA LEU A 326 10.89 -37.66 -49.37
C LEU A 326 10.00 -36.49 -48.91
N ILE A 327 8.69 -36.61 -49.08
CA ILE A 327 7.71 -35.58 -48.67
C ILE A 327 7.79 -35.31 -47.17
N SER A 328 7.83 -36.37 -46.35
CA SER A 328 7.96 -36.27 -44.89
C SER A 328 9.22 -35.51 -44.49
N THR A 329 10.37 -35.83 -45.11
CA THR A 329 11.65 -35.15 -44.85
C THR A 329 11.59 -33.67 -45.21
N LEU A 330 10.99 -33.33 -46.35
CA LEU A 330 10.82 -31.95 -46.78
C LEU A 330 9.92 -31.15 -45.82
N ILE A 331 8.84 -31.74 -45.31
CA ILE A 331 7.95 -31.06 -44.37
C ILE A 331 8.63 -30.87 -43.00
N HIS A 332 9.41 -31.85 -42.51
CA HIS A 332 10.22 -31.66 -41.30
C HIS A 332 11.23 -30.53 -41.47
N GLY A 333 11.92 -30.47 -42.62
CA GLY A 333 12.82 -29.36 -42.95
C GLY A 333 12.10 -28.00 -42.97
N LEU A 334 10.90 -27.95 -43.55
CA LEU A 334 10.04 -26.76 -43.56
C LEU A 334 9.65 -26.33 -42.14
N VAL A 335 9.20 -27.26 -41.29
CA VAL A 335 8.84 -27.00 -39.88
C VAL A 335 10.02 -26.40 -39.12
N LEU A 336 11.21 -26.99 -39.24
CA LEU A 336 12.42 -26.46 -38.60
C LEU A 336 12.79 -25.07 -39.14
N ALA A 337 12.67 -24.84 -40.45
CA ALA A 337 12.93 -23.53 -41.06
C ALA A 337 11.97 -22.45 -40.54
N LEU A 338 10.68 -22.79 -40.36
CA LEU A 338 9.68 -21.88 -39.79
C LEU A 338 9.99 -21.54 -38.33
N LEU A 339 10.42 -22.50 -37.52
CA LEU A 339 10.83 -22.27 -36.14
C LEU A 339 12.08 -21.38 -36.05
N VAL A 340 13.05 -21.58 -36.95
CA VAL A 340 14.21 -20.67 -37.06
C VAL A 340 13.77 -19.26 -37.45
N ALA A 341 12.82 -19.12 -38.38
CA ALA A 341 12.26 -17.82 -38.75
C ALA A 341 11.56 -17.15 -37.55
N ALA A 342 10.77 -17.90 -36.79
CA ALA A 342 10.11 -17.41 -35.57
C ALA A 342 11.15 -16.95 -34.52
N MET A 343 12.21 -17.73 -34.30
CA MET A 343 13.32 -17.36 -33.41
C MET A 343 14.00 -16.05 -33.83
N LYS A 344 14.18 -15.82 -35.13
CA LYS A 344 14.77 -14.57 -35.67
C LYS A 344 13.88 -13.36 -35.41
N GLN A 345 12.56 -13.55 -35.32
CA GLN A 345 11.61 -12.48 -35.00
C GLN A 345 11.46 -12.21 -33.49
N GLY A 346 12.25 -12.88 -32.64
CA GLY A 346 12.29 -12.61 -31.19
C GLY A 346 11.44 -13.53 -30.33
N GLU A 347 10.74 -14.51 -30.93
CA GLU A 347 9.95 -15.50 -30.20
C GLU A 347 10.86 -16.45 -29.41
N GLN A 348 10.97 -16.23 -28.10
CA GLN A 348 11.81 -17.04 -27.22
C GLN A 348 11.31 -18.49 -27.11
N GLN A 349 10.01 -18.72 -27.23
CA GLN A 349 9.41 -20.06 -27.12
C GLN A 349 9.76 -20.95 -28.31
N ALA A 350 9.90 -20.36 -29.51
CA ALA A 350 10.28 -21.07 -30.73
C ALA A 350 11.59 -21.85 -30.57
N ARG A 351 12.45 -21.45 -29.61
CA ARG A 351 13.72 -22.14 -29.31
C ARG A 351 13.53 -23.51 -28.68
N PHE A 352 12.61 -23.63 -27.72
CA PHE A 352 12.34 -24.89 -27.05
C PHE A 352 11.54 -25.83 -27.97
N GLU A 353 10.60 -25.26 -28.73
CA GLU A 353 9.91 -25.98 -29.81
C GLU A 353 10.90 -26.49 -30.87
N PHE A 354 11.84 -25.66 -31.32
CA PHE A 354 12.90 -26.06 -32.25
C PHE A 354 13.73 -27.22 -31.69
N LEU A 355 14.17 -27.16 -30.43
CA LEU A 355 14.97 -28.22 -29.83
C LEU A 355 14.18 -29.54 -29.71
N ALA A 356 12.90 -29.48 -29.32
CA ALA A 356 12.02 -30.64 -29.26
C ALA A 356 11.84 -31.29 -30.64
N PHE A 357 11.57 -30.48 -31.66
CA PHE A 357 11.33 -31.00 -33.01
C PHE A 357 12.62 -31.37 -33.75
N CYS A 358 13.78 -30.86 -33.35
CA CYS A 358 15.08 -31.40 -33.77
C CYS A 358 15.29 -32.82 -33.22
N MET A 359 14.98 -33.06 -31.94
CA MET A 359 15.01 -34.40 -31.35
C MET A 359 14.04 -35.34 -32.06
N PHE A 360 12.83 -34.86 -32.38
CA PHE A 360 11.85 -35.64 -33.14
C PHE A 360 12.30 -35.92 -34.59
N ALA A 361 12.96 -34.96 -35.25
CA ALA A 361 13.51 -35.16 -36.58
C ALA A 361 14.65 -36.19 -36.57
N ALA A 362 15.50 -36.20 -35.53
CA ALA A 362 16.52 -37.23 -35.33
C ALA A 362 15.89 -38.62 -35.09
N LEU A 363 14.83 -38.69 -34.30
CA LEU A 363 14.04 -39.92 -34.12
C LEU A 363 13.42 -40.40 -35.42
N SER A 364 12.87 -39.49 -36.23
CA SER A 364 12.31 -39.80 -37.55
C SER A 364 13.39 -40.31 -38.50
N LEU A 365 14.61 -39.77 -38.43
CA LEU A 365 15.76 -40.25 -39.20
C LEU A 365 16.20 -41.65 -38.77
N LEU A 366 16.28 -41.94 -37.47
CA LEU A 366 16.53 -43.30 -36.98
C LEU A 366 15.45 -44.26 -37.48
N ASN A 367 14.17 -43.89 -37.34
CA ASN A 367 13.07 -44.71 -37.84
C ASN A 367 13.17 -44.94 -39.36
N MET A 368 13.59 -43.93 -40.14
CA MET A 368 13.86 -44.07 -41.57
C MET A 368 14.99 -45.08 -41.84
N LEU A 369 16.11 -45.00 -41.12
CA LEU A 369 17.22 -45.95 -41.26
C LEU A 369 16.78 -47.38 -40.90
N ARG A 370 15.92 -47.55 -39.89
CA ARG A 370 15.31 -48.85 -39.54
C ARG A 370 14.43 -49.39 -40.67
N ILE A 371 13.61 -48.54 -41.29
CA ILE A 371 12.78 -48.92 -42.45
C ILE A 371 13.64 -49.34 -43.65
N LEU A 372 14.82 -48.73 -43.81
CA LEU A 372 15.81 -49.07 -44.83
C LEU A 372 16.55 -50.39 -44.57
N GLY A 373 16.30 -51.04 -43.42
CA GLY A 373 16.90 -52.33 -43.07
C GLY A 373 18.21 -52.24 -42.29
N TYR A 374 18.60 -51.06 -41.80
CA TYR A 374 19.72 -50.93 -40.89
C TYR A 374 19.32 -51.41 -39.48
N ASP A 375 20.20 -52.20 -38.87
CA ASP A 375 20.02 -52.74 -37.52
C ASP A 375 20.32 -51.64 -36.50
N ILE A 376 19.28 -51.07 -35.90
CA ILE A 376 19.39 -49.98 -34.92
C ILE A 376 19.10 -50.55 -33.54
N SER A 377 19.99 -50.30 -32.59
CA SER A 377 19.82 -50.78 -31.23
C SER A 377 18.56 -50.18 -30.59
N GLU A 378 17.71 -51.06 -30.05
CA GLU A 378 16.48 -50.65 -29.35
C GLU A 378 16.74 -49.67 -28.19
N PRO A 379 17.84 -49.77 -27.39
CA PRO A 379 18.18 -48.76 -26.39
C PRO A 379 18.42 -47.36 -26.96
N LEU A 380 18.99 -47.24 -28.16
CA LEU A 380 19.23 -45.94 -28.80
C LEU A 380 17.91 -45.28 -29.22
N TYR A 381 17.02 -46.06 -29.84
CA TYR A 381 15.68 -45.60 -30.20
C TYR A 381 14.91 -45.14 -28.95
N PHE A 382 14.89 -45.96 -27.90
CA PHE A 382 14.24 -45.63 -26.63
C PHE A 382 14.81 -44.36 -25.99
N GLY A 383 16.14 -44.22 -25.96
CA GLY A 383 16.82 -43.03 -25.43
C GLY A 383 16.41 -41.74 -26.14
N GLN A 384 16.19 -41.78 -27.45
CA GLN A 384 15.72 -40.63 -28.21
C GLN A 384 14.25 -40.29 -27.93
N VAL A 385 13.37 -41.28 -27.80
CA VAL A 385 11.97 -41.06 -27.41
C VAL A 385 11.88 -40.45 -26.02
N LEU A 386 12.72 -40.92 -25.08
CA LEU A 386 12.82 -40.34 -23.75
C LEU A 386 13.32 -38.89 -23.80
N GLY A 387 14.36 -38.60 -24.58
CA GLY A 387 14.88 -37.25 -24.76
C GLY A 387 13.86 -36.29 -25.39
N PHE A 388 13.12 -36.76 -26.40
CA PHE A 388 11.99 -36.02 -26.98
C PHE A 388 10.90 -35.75 -25.93
N SER A 389 10.50 -36.77 -25.17
CA SER A 389 9.50 -36.65 -24.10
C SER A 389 9.92 -35.66 -23.03
N MET A 390 11.19 -35.68 -22.59
CA MET A 390 11.73 -34.70 -21.64
C MET A 390 11.64 -33.27 -22.16
N MET A 391 11.94 -33.06 -23.45
CA MET A 391 11.84 -31.73 -24.06
C MET A 391 10.39 -31.26 -24.16
N MET A 392 9.46 -32.17 -24.45
CA MET A 392 8.02 -31.89 -24.45
C MET A 392 7.48 -31.58 -23.05
N THR A 393 7.95 -32.29 -22.01
CA THR A 393 7.65 -31.96 -20.62
C THR A 393 8.18 -30.57 -20.26
N MET A 394 9.41 -30.23 -20.66
CA MET A 394 9.97 -28.89 -20.45
C MET A 394 9.13 -27.81 -21.12
N LEU A 395 8.67 -28.03 -22.36
CA LEU A 395 7.77 -27.11 -23.07
C LEU A 395 6.46 -26.91 -22.29
N LEU A 396 5.88 -28.00 -21.78
CA LEU A 396 4.65 -27.95 -20.98
C LEU A 396 4.85 -27.20 -19.66
N VAL A 397 5.99 -27.38 -18.98
CA VAL A 397 6.35 -26.63 -17.77
C VAL A 397 6.50 -25.14 -18.06
N LEU A 398 7.20 -24.77 -19.14
CA LEU A 398 7.36 -23.38 -19.55
C LEU A 398 6.01 -22.73 -19.89
N GLN A 399 5.12 -23.50 -20.53
CA GLN A 399 3.76 -23.06 -20.82
C GLN A 399 2.93 -22.88 -19.55
N PHE A 400 2.99 -23.83 -18.61
CA PHE A 400 2.34 -23.73 -17.31
C PHE A 400 2.75 -22.44 -16.58
N PHE A 401 4.05 -22.16 -16.51
CA PHE A 401 4.53 -20.92 -15.88
C PHE A 401 4.03 -19.66 -16.57
N ARG A 402 3.82 -19.67 -17.89
CA ARG A 402 3.25 -18.52 -18.60
C ARG A 402 1.78 -18.31 -18.25
N VAL A 403 0.96 -19.35 -18.38
CA VAL A 403 -0.47 -19.29 -18.05
C VAL A 403 -0.64 -18.88 -16.59
N TYR A 404 0.20 -19.43 -15.71
CA TYR A 404 0.23 -19.08 -14.29
C TYR A 404 0.56 -17.60 -14.04
N ARG A 405 1.57 -17.05 -14.72
CA ARG A 405 1.93 -15.63 -14.60
C ARG A 405 0.82 -14.72 -15.12
N GLN A 406 0.21 -15.07 -16.25
CA GLN A 406 -0.90 -14.31 -16.83
C GLN A 406 -2.12 -14.32 -15.91
N ALA A 407 -2.50 -15.48 -15.37
CA ALA A 407 -3.58 -15.60 -14.39
C ALA A 407 -3.30 -14.75 -13.14
N ARG A 408 -2.07 -14.78 -12.60
CA ARG A 408 -1.69 -13.91 -11.47
C ARG A 408 -1.76 -12.43 -11.81
N HIS A 409 -1.40 -12.03 -13.02
CA HIS A 409 -1.50 -10.64 -13.46
C HIS A 409 -2.95 -10.17 -13.49
N SER A 410 -3.84 -10.92 -14.14
CA SER A 410 -5.25 -10.59 -14.20
C SER A 410 -5.90 -10.55 -12.81
N ILE A 411 -5.53 -11.46 -11.90
CA ILE A 411 -6.01 -11.41 -10.49
C ILE A 411 -5.54 -10.12 -9.79
N ARG A 412 -4.30 -9.68 -10.02
CA ARG A 412 -3.78 -8.43 -9.44
C ARG A 412 -4.51 -7.22 -10.01
N GLU A 413 -4.66 -7.14 -11.33
CA GLU A 413 -5.39 -6.05 -11.98
C GLU A 413 -6.83 -5.96 -11.50
N TRP A 414 -7.49 -7.11 -11.32
CA TRP A 414 -8.86 -7.16 -10.81
C TRP A 414 -8.94 -6.66 -9.37
N ARG A 415 -8.02 -7.10 -8.49
CA ARG A 415 -7.92 -6.58 -7.11
C ARG A 415 -7.62 -5.08 -7.08
N GLU A 416 -6.71 -4.61 -7.92
CA GLU A 416 -6.37 -3.19 -8.01
C GLU A 416 -7.53 -2.36 -8.57
N ALA A 417 -8.34 -2.91 -9.49
CA ALA A 417 -9.55 -2.25 -10.00
C ALA A 417 -10.64 -2.16 -8.92
N ASP A 418 -10.82 -3.23 -8.15
CA ASP A 418 -11.78 -3.28 -7.04
C ASP A 418 -11.39 -2.29 -5.93
N MET A 419 -10.12 -2.30 -5.50
CA MET A 419 -9.58 -1.32 -4.54
C MET A 419 -9.68 0.11 -5.06
N ARG A 420 -9.47 0.36 -6.36
CA ARG A 420 -9.65 1.68 -6.97
C ARG A 420 -11.10 2.14 -6.93
N LYS A 421 -12.07 1.22 -7.11
CA LYS A 421 -13.49 1.54 -7.02
C LYS A 421 -13.86 1.94 -5.59
N ASP A 422 -13.39 1.21 -4.59
CA ASP A 422 -13.62 1.56 -3.18
C ASP A 422 -12.97 2.88 -2.79
N GLN A 423 -11.72 3.11 -3.20
CA GLN A 423 -11.04 4.39 -3.00
C GLN A 423 -11.74 5.55 -3.70
N LEU A 424 -12.29 5.32 -4.90
CA LEU A 424 -13.05 6.31 -5.65
C LEU A 424 -14.38 6.63 -4.97
N LEU A 425 -15.10 5.63 -4.44
CA LEU A 425 -16.31 5.86 -3.65
C LEU A 425 -16.01 6.67 -2.37
N LEU A 426 -14.91 6.35 -1.70
CA LEU A 426 -14.45 7.06 -0.51
C LEU A 426 -14.01 8.50 -0.83
N GLY A 427 -13.42 8.71 -2.01
CA GLY A 427 -13.01 10.02 -2.54
C GLY A 427 -14.20 10.88 -2.99
N ILE A 428 -15.13 10.32 -3.77
CA ILE A 428 -16.36 11.00 -4.20
C ILE A 428 -17.18 11.40 -2.97
N SER A 429 -17.30 10.51 -1.99
CA SER A 429 -17.96 10.82 -0.73
C SER A 429 -17.29 12.02 -0.04
N GLN A 430 -15.98 12.01 0.17
CA GLN A 430 -15.29 13.16 0.78
C GLN A 430 -15.43 14.47 -0.02
N GLN A 431 -15.43 14.37 -1.36
CA GLN A 431 -15.60 15.52 -2.25
C GLN A 431 -17.02 16.07 -2.26
N LEU A 432 -18.04 15.25 -2.02
CA LEU A 432 -19.45 15.67 -1.90
C LEU A 432 -19.81 16.12 -0.49
N HIS A 433 -19.15 15.57 0.54
CA HIS A 433 -19.36 15.96 1.95
C HIS A 433 -19.15 17.46 2.16
N THR A 434 -18.06 17.98 1.63
CA THR A 434 -17.60 19.36 1.83
C THR A 434 -18.56 20.41 1.26
N PRO A 435 -19.01 20.32 -0.02
CA PRO A 435 -19.97 21.28 -0.56
C PRO A 435 -21.34 21.19 0.12
N ILE A 436 -21.81 19.99 0.48
CA ILE A 436 -23.08 19.82 1.22
C ILE A 436 -23.00 20.49 2.60
N GLN A 437 -21.92 20.23 3.36
CA GLN A 437 -21.69 20.88 4.66
C GLN A 437 -21.56 22.40 4.55
N THR A 438 -21.01 22.90 3.44
CA THR A 438 -20.92 24.34 3.17
C THR A 438 -22.31 24.95 2.96
N ILE A 439 -23.16 24.30 2.16
CA ILE A 439 -24.56 24.73 1.96
C ILE A 439 -25.31 24.73 3.29
N LEU A 440 -25.16 23.67 4.09
CA LEU A 440 -25.75 23.56 5.42
C LEU A 440 -25.28 24.66 6.36
N SER A 441 -23.97 24.91 6.43
CA SER A 441 -23.38 25.92 7.30
C SER A 441 -23.86 27.33 6.96
N VAL A 442 -23.95 27.67 5.68
CA VAL A 442 -24.44 28.97 5.21
C VAL A 442 -25.94 29.12 5.50
N ALA A 443 -26.74 28.09 5.21
CA ALA A 443 -28.17 28.11 5.49
C ALA A 443 -28.43 28.25 7.00
N ASN A 444 -27.68 27.51 7.83
CA ASN A 444 -27.83 27.54 9.28
C ASN A 444 -27.36 28.85 9.92
N ALA A 445 -26.26 29.42 9.42
CA ALA A 445 -25.76 30.74 9.84
C ALA A 445 -26.76 31.86 9.52
N ARG A 446 -27.50 31.74 8.40
CA ARG A 446 -28.56 32.70 8.07
C ARG A 446 -29.79 32.49 8.93
N LEU A 447 -30.20 31.25 9.19
CA LEU A 447 -31.33 30.90 10.07
C LEU A 447 -31.17 31.39 11.52
N HIS A 448 -29.94 31.41 12.05
CA HIS A 448 -29.61 31.81 13.42
C HIS A 448 -28.97 33.21 13.52
N GLY A 449 -29.02 33.99 12.43
CA GLY A 449 -28.45 35.34 12.39
C GLY A 449 -29.25 36.36 13.22
N PRO A 450 -28.65 37.49 13.59
CA PRO A 450 -29.29 38.54 14.41
C PRO A 450 -30.40 39.31 13.67
N GLU A 451 -30.50 39.17 12.34
CA GLU A 451 -31.55 39.81 11.53
C GLU A 451 -32.76 38.88 11.34
N PRO A 452 -34.00 39.36 11.57
CA PRO A 452 -35.21 38.58 11.34
C PRO A 452 -35.39 38.27 9.84
N LEU A 453 -35.65 37.00 9.52
CA LEU A 453 -35.91 36.50 8.17
C LEU A 453 -37.40 36.56 7.81
N MET A 454 -37.70 36.66 6.51
CA MET A 454 -39.07 36.45 6.00
C MET A 454 -39.52 34.99 6.26
N PRO A 455 -40.80 34.74 6.63
CA PRO A 455 -41.30 33.40 6.94
C PRO A 455 -41.10 32.37 5.82
N GLU A 456 -41.28 32.79 4.56
CA GLU A 456 -41.09 31.96 3.37
C GLU A 456 -39.61 31.57 3.20
N LEU A 457 -38.69 32.53 3.32
CA LEU A 457 -37.25 32.29 3.25
C LEU A 457 -36.75 31.41 4.41
N GLN A 458 -37.37 31.52 5.59
CA GLN A 458 -37.07 30.66 6.74
C GLN A 458 -37.52 29.22 6.49
N SER A 459 -38.68 29.02 5.87
CA SER A 459 -39.18 27.69 5.46
C SER A 459 -38.28 27.05 4.41
N ASP A 460 -37.89 27.80 3.38
CA ASP A 460 -37.00 27.32 2.31
C ASP A 460 -35.61 26.94 2.84
N LEU A 461 -35.04 27.75 3.73
CA LEU A 461 -33.76 27.44 4.36
C LEU A 461 -33.84 26.21 5.25
N ARG A 462 -34.95 26.02 5.99
CA ARG A 462 -35.19 24.79 6.77
C ARG A 462 -35.28 23.56 5.88
N LEU A 463 -35.96 23.66 4.74
CA LEU A 463 -36.05 22.58 3.76
C LEU A 463 -34.67 22.24 3.16
N ILE A 464 -33.90 23.25 2.77
CA ILE A 464 -32.53 23.06 2.25
C ILE A 464 -31.64 22.41 3.32
N THR A 465 -31.75 22.82 4.59
CA THR A 465 -31.01 22.17 5.66
C THR A 465 -31.43 20.72 5.88
N ALA A 466 -32.73 20.41 5.84
CA ALA A 466 -33.22 19.05 5.97
C ALA A 466 -32.72 18.13 4.84
N ILE A 467 -32.74 18.63 3.59
CA ILE A 467 -32.24 17.88 2.42
C ILE A 467 -30.72 17.66 2.52
N GLY A 468 -29.95 18.68 2.92
CA GLY A 468 -28.50 18.57 3.04
C GLY A 468 -28.04 17.61 4.15
N TRP A 469 -28.75 17.60 5.28
CA TRP A 469 -28.49 16.63 6.35
C TRP A 469 -28.77 15.21 5.87
N SER A 470 -29.93 14.98 5.24
CA SER A 470 -30.27 13.68 4.67
C SER A 470 -29.22 13.17 3.67
N ALA A 471 -28.73 14.05 2.79
CA ALA A 471 -27.69 13.68 1.83
C ALA A 471 -26.35 13.33 2.51
N THR A 472 -26.00 14.04 3.59
CA THR A 472 -24.79 13.75 4.38
C THR A 472 -24.89 12.38 5.06
N GLU A 473 -26.06 12.04 5.60
CA GLU A 473 -26.28 10.75 6.26
C GLU A 473 -26.18 9.57 5.29
N LEU A 474 -26.87 9.63 4.15
CA LEU A 474 -26.80 8.57 3.13
C LEU A 474 -25.39 8.33 2.64
N MET A 475 -24.62 9.41 2.51
CA MET A 475 -23.25 9.33 2.07
C MET A 475 -22.32 8.73 3.14
N ASN A 476 -22.55 9.03 4.42
CA ASN A 476 -21.84 8.39 5.52
C ASN A 476 -22.20 6.90 5.63
N GLU A 477 -23.46 6.53 5.46
CA GLU A 477 -23.93 5.14 5.42
C GLU A 477 -23.29 4.37 4.24
N ALA A 478 -23.21 4.97 3.05
CA ALA A 478 -22.56 4.38 1.88
C ALA A 478 -21.07 4.10 2.11
N VAL A 479 -20.36 5.02 2.79
CA VAL A 479 -18.95 4.83 3.15
C VAL A 479 -18.78 3.73 4.18
N ASP A 480 -19.65 3.67 5.19
CA ASP A 480 -19.57 2.63 6.22
C ASP A 480 -19.86 1.24 5.64
N VAL A 481 -20.78 1.10 4.69
CA VAL A 481 -21.01 -0.15 3.94
C VAL A 481 -19.79 -0.54 3.10
N SER A 482 -19.13 0.41 2.44
CA SER A 482 -17.90 0.13 1.68
C SER A 482 -16.77 -0.36 2.60
N ARG A 483 -16.60 0.25 3.78
CA ARG A 483 -15.60 -0.21 4.78
C ARG A 483 -15.91 -1.58 5.36
N LEU A 484 -17.20 -1.88 5.57
CA LEU A 484 -17.65 -3.19 6.04
C LEU A 484 -17.33 -4.29 5.05
N ARG A 485 -17.56 -4.07 3.74
CA ARG A 485 -17.21 -5.05 2.70
C ARG A 485 -15.70 -5.32 2.60
N GLY A 486 -14.87 -4.33 2.92
CA GLY A 486 -13.41 -4.46 2.99
C GLY A 486 -12.88 -5.22 4.21
N GLY A 487 -13.73 -5.53 5.20
CA GLY A 487 -13.31 -6.18 6.45
C GLY A 487 -12.58 -5.26 7.44
N ASP A 488 -12.56 -3.94 7.19
CA ASP A 488 -11.79 -2.97 7.98
C ASP A 488 -12.52 -2.46 9.24
N LEU A 489 -13.76 -2.89 9.48
CA LEU A 489 -14.58 -2.41 10.61
C LEU A 489 -14.46 -3.36 11.82
N ALA A 490 -13.48 -3.11 12.69
CA ALA A 490 -13.37 -3.79 13.98
C ALA A 490 -14.10 -2.98 15.08
N LEU A 491 -15.01 -3.63 15.83
CA LEU A 491 -15.67 -3.00 16.99
C LEU A 491 -14.70 -2.88 18.16
N GLN A 492 -14.79 -1.77 18.90
CA GLN A 492 -14.11 -1.61 20.18
C GLN A 492 -15.12 -1.82 21.31
N LEU A 493 -15.42 -3.08 21.60
CA LEU A 493 -16.35 -3.45 22.68
C LEU A 493 -15.81 -3.00 24.04
N ARG A 494 -16.60 -2.22 24.76
CA ARG A 494 -16.32 -1.74 26.12
C ARG A 494 -17.62 -1.74 26.94
N PRO A 495 -17.55 -1.73 28.28
CA PRO A 495 -18.71 -1.46 29.11
C PRO A 495 -19.24 -0.05 28.84
N VAL A 496 -20.42 0.04 28.23
CA VAL A 496 -21.09 1.30 27.89
C VAL A 496 -22.42 1.36 28.63
N ARG A 497 -22.72 2.51 29.23
CA ARG A 497 -24.00 2.73 29.91
C ARG A 497 -25.10 2.96 28.88
N LEU A 498 -26.12 2.09 28.86
CA LEU A 498 -27.18 2.17 27.85
C LEU A 498 -28.00 3.46 27.95
N SER A 499 -28.23 3.95 29.18
CA SER A 499 -28.95 5.23 29.38
C SER A 499 -28.24 6.41 28.72
N ARG A 500 -26.90 6.46 28.76
CA ARG A 500 -26.10 7.53 28.16
C ARG A 500 -26.19 7.50 26.63
N VAL A 501 -26.16 6.31 26.05
CA VAL A 501 -26.28 6.13 24.60
C VAL A 501 -27.65 6.59 24.13
N LEU A 502 -28.72 6.23 24.86
CA LEU A 502 -30.07 6.68 24.54
C LEU A 502 -30.22 8.20 24.71
N GLU A 503 -29.68 8.77 25.79
CA GLU A 503 -29.62 10.22 25.99
C GLU A 503 -28.89 10.91 24.83
N GLU A 504 -27.73 10.40 24.40
CA GLU A 504 -26.95 10.95 23.29
C GLU A 504 -27.70 10.84 21.95
N VAL A 505 -28.34 9.71 21.66
CA VAL A 505 -29.16 9.53 20.45
C VAL A 505 -30.34 10.50 20.47
N MET A 506 -31.01 10.68 21.61
CA MET A 506 -32.11 11.63 21.76
C MET A 506 -31.63 13.09 21.62
N GLU A 507 -30.50 13.46 22.23
CA GLU A 507 -29.98 14.84 22.19
C GLU A 507 -29.42 15.22 20.80
N GLN A 508 -28.68 14.31 20.15
CA GLN A 508 -28.11 14.55 18.81
C GLN A 508 -29.15 14.50 17.68
N ARG A 509 -30.28 13.82 17.88
CA ARG A 509 -31.32 13.63 16.85
C ARG A 509 -32.66 14.24 17.23
N LEU A 510 -32.73 14.98 18.35
CA LEU A 510 -33.94 15.66 18.83
C LEU A 510 -34.57 16.51 17.73
N HIS A 511 -33.75 17.26 16.99
CA HIS A 511 -34.22 18.15 15.93
C HIS A 511 -34.89 17.43 14.75
N GLU A 512 -34.52 16.17 14.47
CA GLU A 512 -35.13 15.36 13.39
C GLU A 512 -36.35 14.59 13.87
N LEU A 513 -36.33 14.16 15.13
CA LEU A 513 -37.43 13.41 15.76
C LEU A 513 -38.53 14.33 16.29
N SER A 514 -38.24 15.61 16.55
CA SER A 514 -39.16 16.57 17.18
C SER A 514 -39.60 17.72 16.28
N GLN A 515 -39.18 17.77 15.00
CA GLN A 515 -39.60 18.85 14.09
C GLN A 515 -40.90 18.55 13.33
N PRO A 516 -41.73 19.57 13.05
CA PRO A 516 -43.12 19.41 12.62
C PRO A 516 -43.31 19.02 11.15
N LEU A 517 -42.24 18.75 10.41
CA LEU A 517 -42.32 18.75 8.94
C LEU A 517 -42.94 17.47 8.37
N HIS A 518 -42.95 16.33 9.06
CA HIS A 518 -43.64 15.10 8.62
C HIS A 518 -44.12 14.26 9.80
N GLY A 519 -45.36 14.48 10.26
CA GLY A 519 -46.09 13.54 11.14
C GLY A 519 -45.65 13.54 12.60
N HIS A 520 -46.62 13.62 13.52
CA HIS A 520 -46.36 13.72 14.95
C HIS A 520 -45.82 12.38 15.51
N GLY A 521 -44.64 12.35 16.12
CA GLY A 521 -44.10 11.17 16.78
C GLY A 521 -43.30 11.58 18.00
N GLU A 522 -43.86 11.51 19.21
CA GLU A 522 -43.10 11.80 20.44
C GLU A 522 -42.31 10.56 20.84
N VAL A 523 -40.97 10.65 20.86
CA VAL A 523 -40.14 9.55 21.38
C VAL A 523 -40.02 9.75 22.89
N VAL A 524 -40.62 8.84 23.67
CA VAL A 524 -40.65 8.89 25.13
C VAL A 524 -39.78 7.76 25.67
N CYS A 525 -38.70 8.10 26.37
CA CYS A 525 -37.89 7.13 27.10
C CYS A 525 -38.52 6.89 28.48
N GLN A 526 -38.90 5.66 28.78
CA GLN A 526 -39.52 5.28 30.04
C GLN A 526 -38.72 4.14 30.69
N GLU A 527 -38.37 4.26 31.97
CA GLU A 527 -37.70 3.20 32.76
C GLU A 527 -36.47 2.54 32.09
N VAL A 528 -35.34 3.27 32.08
CA VAL A 528 -34.02 2.69 31.76
C VAL A 528 -33.17 2.69 33.04
N PRO A 529 -32.79 1.51 33.59
CA PRO A 529 -31.95 1.45 34.79
C PRO A 529 -30.60 2.15 34.56
N ARG A 530 -30.26 3.11 35.43
CA ARG A 530 -28.96 3.83 35.37
C ARG A 530 -27.75 2.90 35.59
N SER A 531 -27.98 1.71 36.13
CA SER A 531 -27.01 0.65 36.37
C SER A 531 -26.79 -0.29 35.17
N LEU A 532 -27.52 -0.13 34.06
CA LEU A 532 -27.46 -1.05 32.94
C LEU A 532 -26.27 -0.76 32.01
N TYR A 533 -25.26 -1.63 32.05
CA TYR A 533 -24.09 -1.60 31.17
C TYR A 533 -24.13 -2.73 30.14
N VAL A 534 -23.82 -2.39 28.89
CA VAL A 534 -23.73 -3.32 27.76
C VAL A 534 -22.31 -3.36 27.21
N GLN A 535 -21.86 -4.52 26.72
CA GLN A 535 -20.60 -4.64 25.98
C GLN A 535 -20.82 -4.18 24.54
N ALA A 536 -20.44 -2.95 24.23
CA ALA A 536 -20.66 -2.38 22.91
C ALA A 536 -19.58 -1.36 22.55
N ASP A 537 -19.47 -1.05 21.27
CA ASP A 537 -18.77 0.14 20.80
C ASP A 537 -19.74 1.32 20.89
N GLU A 538 -19.49 2.27 21.79
CA GLU A 538 -20.39 3.41 22.08
C GLU A 538 -20.83 4.13 20.80
N LYS A 539 -19.89 4.41 19.88
CA LYS A 539 -20.20 5.16 18.64
C LYS A 539 -21.04 4.34 17.67
N ARG A 540 -20.75 3.05 17.55
CA ARG A 540 -21.48 2.15 16.66
C ARG A 540 -22.84 1.78 17.21
N LEU A 541 -22.99 1.75 18.53
CA LEU A 541 -24.28 1.56 19.19
C LEU A 541 -25.18 2.80 19.06
N VAL A 542 -24.65 4.02 19.23
CA VAL A 542 -25.35 5.28 18.90
C VAL A 542 -25.84 5.24 17.44
N GLN A 543 -24.99 4.81 16.51
CA GLN A 543 -25.34 4.69 15.09
C GLN A 543 -26.42 3.64 14.82
N LEU A 544 -26.30 2.44 15.41
CA LEU A 544 -27.28 1.36 15.29
C LEU A 544 -28.67 1.82 15.75
N LEU A 545 -28.75 2.39 16.95
CA LEU A 545 -30.00 2.89 17.52
C LEU A 545 -30.55 4.08 16.72
N GLY A 546 -29.69 5.00 16.27
CA GLY A 546 -30.11 6.11 15.41
C GLY A 546 -30.75 5.66 14.10
N ILE A 547 -30.15 4.69 13.39
CA ILE A 547 -30.71 4.14 12.14
C ILE A 547 -32.05 3.44 12.42
N LEU A 548 -32.11 2.63 13.47
CA LEU A 548 -33.32 1.89 13.87
C LEU A 548 -34.49 2.85 14.15
N LEU A 549 -34.29 3.84 15.02
CA LEU A 549 -35.34 4.78 15.41
C LEU A 549 -35.82 5.63 14.22
N ARG A 550 -34.90 6.06 13.34
CA ARG A 550 -35.27 6.82 12.12
C ARG A 550 -36.14 6.00 11.17
N LEU A 551 -35.78 4.74 10.90
CA LEU A 551 -36.53 3.86 10.00
C LEU A 551 -37.95 3.63 10.52
N LEU A 552 -38.11 3.53 11.83
CA LEU A 552 -39.41 3.38 12.49
C LEU A 552 -40.22 4.69 12.49
N ASN A 553 -39.59 5.84 12.75
CA ASN A 553 -40.28 7.12 12.85
C ASN A 553 -40.80 7.63 11.49
N ARG A 554 -40.08 7.38 10.39
CA ARG A 554 -40.38 7.92 9.04
C ARG A 554 -41.79 7.61 8.50
N LYS A 555 -42.43 6.54 8.99
CA LYS A 555 -43.74 6.05 8.53
C LYS A 555 -44.83 6.15 9.60
N MET A 556 -44.51 6.75 10.75
CA MET A 556 -45.50 7.05 11.78
C MET A 556 -46.19 8.37 11.43
N ASP A 557 -47.52 8.35 11.32
CA ASP A 557 -48.35 9.53 11.04
C ASP A 557 -49.13 9.88 12.31
N GLY A 558 -48.48 10.41 13.35
CA GLY A 558 -49.13 10.63 14.65
C GLY A 558 -48.93 9.47 15.62
N GLY A 559 -48.25 9.68 16.76
CA GLY A 559 -48.01 8.61 17.73
C GLY A 559 -46.91 8.88 18.76
N ALA A 560 -46.62 7.88 19.58
CA ALA A 560 -45.49 7.89 20.50
C ALA A 560 -44.69 6.58 20.40
N MET A 561 -43.36 6.71 20.42
CA MET A 561 -42.43 5.59 20.46
C MET A 561 -41.86 5.49 21.88
N THR A 562 -42.17 4.40 22.57
CA THR A 562 -41.72 4.19 23.95
C THR A 562 -40.51 3.27 23.98
N LEU A 563 -39.45 3.71 24.63
CA LEU A 563 -38.21 2.94 24.83
C LEU A 563 -38.10 2.53 26.29
N GLN A 564 -38.04 1.21 26.55
CA GLN A 564 -37.89 0.63 27.88
C GLN A 564 -36.72 -0.35 27.89
N ALA A 565 -35.89 -0.35 28.93
CA ALA A 565 -34.77 -1.29 29.02
C ALA A 565 -34.87 -2.13 30.28
N GLN A 566 -34.68 -3.44 30.14
CA GLN A 566 -34.73 -4.39 31.24
C GLN A 566 -33.51 -5.32 31.24
N GLU A 567 -33.08 -5.72 32.43
CA GLU A 567 -32.04 -6.73 32.64
C GLU A 567 -32.65 -8.13 32.52
N ALA A 568 -32.02 -8.99 31.73
CA ALA A 568 -32.45 -10.37 31.51
C ALA A 568 -31.23 -11.32 31.55
N GLY A 569 -30.73 -11.61 32.76
CA GLY A 569 -29.56 -12.48 32.95
C GLY A 569 -28.27 -11.83 32.42
N ASP A 570 -27.56 -12.53 31.53
CA ASP A 570 -26.35 -12.02 30.85
C ASP A 570 -26.66 -11.08 29.67
N GLN A 571 -27.93 -10.73 29.46
CA GLN A 571 -28.38 -9.88 28.38
C GLN A 571 -29.14 -8.66 28.89
N ALA A 572 -29.06 -7.58 28.12
CA ALA A 572 -29.83 -6.36 28.27
C ALA A 572 -30.85 -6.30 27.12
N VAL A 573 -32.14 -6.19 27.44
CA VAL A 573 -33.21 -6.11 26.43
C VAL A 573 -33.74 -4.69 26.39
N LEU A 574 -33.56 -4.01 25.25
CA LEU A 574 -34.20 -2.74 24.95
C LEU A 574 -35.50 -3.02 24.17
N ARG A 575 -36.63 -2.81 24.84
CA ARG A 575 -37.96 -2.88 24.24
C ARG A 575 -38.34 -1.54 23.61
N ILE A 576 -38.79 -1.61 22.37
CA ILE A 576 -39.26 -0.49 21.56
C ILE A 576 -40.73 -0.76 21.25
N SER A 577 -41.63 0.05 21.83
CA SER A 577 -43.07 -0.06 21.66
C SER A 577 -43.59 1.10 20.82
N LEU A 578 -44.32 0.82 19.73
CA LEU A 578 -44.91 1.87 18.88
C LEU A 578 -46.39 2.05 19.19
N SER A 579 -46.85 3.29 19.26
CA SER A 579 -48.25 3.63 19.48
C SER A 579 -48.69 4.78 18.56
N GLY A 580 -49.95 4.80 18.13
CA GLY A 580 -50.52 5.86 17.28
C GLY A 580 -50.93 5.41 15.86
N SER A 581 -51.43 6.36 15.06
CA SER A 581 -51.82 6.13 13.67
C SER A 581 -50.60 5.89 12.78
N GLY A 582 -50.63 4.80 12.01
CA GLY A 582 -49.51 4.38 11.16
C GLY A 582 -48.48 3.48 11.84
N ALA A 583 -48.51 3.31 13.17
CA ALA A 583 -47.56 2.45 13.90
C ALA A 583 -47.61 0.98 13.44
N ALA A 584 -48.81 0.44 13.16
CA ALA A 584 -48.98 -0.91 12.59
C ALA A 584 -48.41 -1.07 11.18
N ALA A 585 -48.53 -0.05 10.33
CA ALA A 585 -47.97 -0.07 9.00
C ALA A 585 -46.44 0.05 9.01
N ALA A 586 -45.90 0.96 9.84
CA ALA A 586 -44.46 1.14 10.02
C ALA A 586 -43.80 -0.13 10.54
N HIS A 587 -44.37 -0.76 11.57
CA HIS A 587 -43.89 -2.01 12.14
C HIS A 587 -43.95 -3.17 11.14
N ALA A 588 -45.08 -3.37 10.45
CA ALA A 588 -45.22 -4.45 9.47
C ALA A 588 -44.27 -4.29 8.28
N GLN A 589 -44.07 -3.06 7.80
CA GLN A 589 -43.15 -2.77 6.70
C GLN A 589 -41.69 -3.01 7.11
N PHE A 590 -41.30 -2.56 8.31
CA PHE A 590 -39.95 -2.78 8.83
C PHE A 590 -39.69 -4.27 9.09
N ARG A 591 -40.63 -5.00 9.71
CA ARG A 591 -40.54 -6.46 9.91
C ARG A 591 -40.35 -7.19 8.59
N LYS A 592 -41.17 -6.87 7.58
CA LYS A 592 -41.05 -7.45 6.23
C LYS A 592 -39.67 -7.19 5.61
N ALA A 593 -39.14 -5.97 5.73
CA ALA A 593 -37.82 -5.64 5.22
C ALA A 593 -36.69 -6.35 5.99
N TRP A 594 -36.85 -6.55 7.30
CA TRP A 594 -35.89 -7.28 8.13
C TRP A 594 -35.86 -8.78 7.79
N GLU A 595 -37.02 -9.40 7.57
CA GLU A 595 -37.16 -10.85 7.33
C GLU A 595 -36.93 -11.26 5.86
N GLU A 596 -37.31 -10.44 4.87
CA GLU A 596 -37.14 -10.76 3.44
C GLU A 596 -35.83 -10.17 2.86
N GLU A 597 -35.03 -10.99 2.17
CA GLU A 597 -33.98 -10.49 1.25
C GLU A 597 -34.64 -10.00 -0.04
N GLN A 598 -35.05 -8.73 -0.07
CA GLN A 598 -35.61 -8.15 -1.29
C GLN A 598 -34.54 -7.91 -2.36
N PRO A 599 -34.88 -8.09 -3.65
CA PRO A 599 -34.00 -7.72 -4.76
C PRO A 599 -33.64 -6.22 -4.72
N TRP A 600 -32.46 -5.88 -5.24
CA TRP A 600 -32.05 -4.49 -5.41
C TRP A 600 -33.05 -3.72 -6.30
N ASP A 601 -33.62 -2.64 -5.78
CA ASP A 601 -34.59 -1.78 -6.49
C ASP A 601 -34.15 -0.31 -6.39
N GLU A 602 -34.00 0.37 -7.54
CA GLU A 602 -33.44 1.72 -7.65
C GLU A 602 -34.25 2.77 -6.86
N ALA A 603 -35.57 2.58 -6.72
CA ALA A 603 -36.46 3.51 -6.01
C ALA A 603 -36.30 3.47 -4.47
N SER A 604 -35.61 2.46 -3.92
CA SER A 604 -35.47 2.23 -2.46
C SER A 604 -34.02 2.18 -1.96
N GLN A 605 -33.05 2.63 -2.78
CA GLN A 605 -31.60 2.54 -2.51
C GLN A 605 -31.17 3.06 -1.13
N SER A 606 -31.71 4.19 -0.66
CA SER A 606 -31.39 4.76 0.65
C SER A 606 -31.84 3.86 1.82
N GLN A 607 -33.02 3.25 1.67
CA GLN A 607 -33.62 2.40 2.70
C GLN A 607 -32.94 1.03 2.78
N GLN A 608 -32.55 0.48 1.63
CA GLN A 608 -31.83 -0.79 1.57
C GLN A 608 -30.42 -0.68 2.17
N LEU A 609 -29.77 0.49 2.05
CA LEU A 609 -28.41 0.71 2.54
C LEU A 609 -28.36 0.87 4.07
N GLY A 610 -29.28 1.66 4.64
CA GLY A 610 -29.44 1.77 6.09
C GLY A 610 -29.84 0.44 6.76
N LEU A 611 -30.71 -0.34 6.12
CA LEU A 611 -31.11 -1.67 6.61
C LEU A 611 -29.97 -2.69 6.55
N LEU A 612 -29.17 -2.67 5.47
CA LEU A 612 -27.97 -3.51 5.36
C LEU A 612 -26.96 -3.18 6.47
N LEU A 613 -26.71 -1.89 6.71
CA LEU A 613 -25.82 -1.44 7.78
C LEU A 613 -26.37 -1.83 9.16
N LEU A 614 -27.68 -1.70 9.38
CA LEU A 614 -28.35 -2.11 10.62
C LEU A 614 -28.16 -3.61 10.88
N LYS A 615 -28.39 -4.48 9.87
CA LYS A 615 -28.18 -5.94 10.00
C LYS A 615 -26.72 -6.28 10.32
N GLN A 616 -25.77 -5.63 9.65
CA GLN A 616 -24.33 -5.86 9.86
C GLN A 616 -23.86 -5.38 11.24
N LEU A 617 -24.26 -4.18 11.69
CA LEU A 617 -23.92 -3.67 13.01
C LEU A 617 -24.54 -4.50 14.13
N THR A 618 -25.78 -4.97 13.94
CA THR A 618 -26.46 -5.88 14.88
C THR A 618 -25.68 -7.19 15.01
N GLY A 619 -25.28 -7.80 13.88
CA GLY A 619 -24.47 -9.02 13.88
C GLY A 619 -23.07 -8.84 14.50
N LEU A 620 -22.38 -7.72 14.22
CA LEU A 620 -21.06 -7.44 14.82
C LEU A 620 -21.11 -7.24 16.33
N HIS A 621 -22.22 -6.70 16.86
CA HIS A 621 -22.45 -6.56 18.31
C HIS A 621 -22.98 -7.84 18.96
N GLU A 622 -23.11 -8.94 18.20
CA GLU A 622 -23.77 -10.18 18.64
C GLU A 622 -25.18 -9.94 19.23
N ALA A 623 -25.85 -8.90 18.71
CA ALA A 623 -27.17 -8.50 19.13
C ALA A 623 -28.26 -9.23 18.33
N SER A 624 -29.45 -9.40 18.91
CA SER A 624 -30.63 -9.91 18.20
C SER A 624 -31.75 -8.87 18.21
N LEU A 625 -32.53 -8.82 17.13
CA LEU A 625 -33.74 -7.99 17.05
C LEU A 625 -34.92 -8.92 16.80
N ASP A 626 -35.77 -9.06 17.82
CA ASP A 626 -36.89 -10.00 17.85
C ASP A 626 -38.21 -9.25 17.86
N PHE A 627 -39.20 -9.76 17.11
CA PHE A 627 -40.53 -9.15 17.01
C PHE A 627 -41.56 -9.96 17.79
N ARG A 628 -42.33 -9.33 18.69
CA ARG A 628 -43.32 -10.04 19.50
C ARG A 628 -44.63 -10.33 18.74
N GLU A 629 -45.32 -11.38 19.17
CA GLU A 629 -46.62 -11.81 18.60
C GLU A 629 -47.79 -10.92 19.05
N ASN A 630 -47.67 -10.23 20.20
CA ASN A 630 -48.78 -9.54 20.86
C ASN A 630 -49.03 -8.08 20.42
N GLY A 631 -48.24 -7.50 19.52
CA GLY A 631 -48.39 -6.08 19.17
C GLY A 631 -47.16 -5.45 18.52
N LEU A 632 -47.18 -4.11 18.47
CA LEU A 632 -46.22 -3.22 17.80
C LEU A 632 -44.85 -3.10 18.50
N ASP A 633 -44.47 -4.13 19.24
CA ASP A 633 -43.33 -4.16 20.13
C ASP A 633 -42.18 -4.98 19.53
N MET A 634 -40.97 -4.44 19.68
CA MET A 634 -39.71 -5.03 19.23
C MET A 634 -38.71 -5.07 20.37
N ASP A 635 -38.02 -6.20 20.55
CA ASP A 635 -36.99 -6.36 21.57
C ASP A 635 -35.61 -6.43 20.90
N LEU A 636 -34.74 -5.45 21.19
CA LEU A 636 -33.33 -5.47 20.82
C LEU A 636 -32.51 -6.02 22.00
N THR A 637 -31.87 -7.16 21.80
CA THR A 637 -31.10 -7.87 22.83
C THR A 637 -29.61 -7.63 22.64
N LEU A 638 -28.94 -7.13 23.68
CA LEU A 638 -27.51 -6.81 23.74
C LEU A 638 -26.83 -7.63 24.85
N LEU A 639 -25.52 -7.88 24.72
CA LEU A 639 -24.73 -8.53 25.78
C LEU A 639 -24.50 -7.57 26.96
N ARG A 640 -24.78 -8.03 28.18
CA ARG A 640 -24.56 -7.26 29.43
C ARG A 640 -23.06 -7.25 29.76
N ALA A 641 -22.57 -6.13 30.29
CA ALA A 641 -21.21 -6.06 30.84
C ALA A 641 -21.17 -6.67 32.26
N PRO A 642 -20.06 -7.33 32.65
CA PRO A 642 -19.93 -7.94 33.98
C PRO A 642 -19.95 -6.88 35.09
N GLU A 643 -20.55 -7.22 36.24
CA GLU A 643 -20.81 -6.32 37.39
C GLU A 643 -19.53 -5.72 38.02
N ASP A 644 -18.36 -6.31 37.76
CA ASP A 644 -17.07 -5.94 38.34
C ASP A 644 -16.24 -4.98 37.46
N ALA A 645 -16.78 -4.51 36.33
CA ALA A 645 -16.04 -3.64 35.43
C ALA A 645 -15.97 -2.20 35.97
N GLU A 646 -14.86 -1.84 36.64
CA GLU A 646 -14.60 -0.48 37.10
C GLU A 646 -14.75 0.55 35.94
N PRO A 647 -15.61 1.56 36.06
CA PRO A 647 -15.59 2.69 35.14
C PRO A 647 -14.32 3.50 35.40
N LEU A 648 -13.43 3.59 34.41
CA LEU A 648 -12.23 4.43 34.49
C LEU A 648 -12.59 5.90 34.81
N PRO A 649 -11.70 6.66 35.50
CA PRO A 649 -12.00 7.99 36.01
C PRO A 649 -12.44 8.95 34.91
N GLN A 650 -13.57 9.61 35.12
CA GLN A 650 -14.05 10.67 34.23
C GLN A 650 -13.10 11.87 34.26
N ALA A 651 -12.80 12.44 33.10
CA ALA A 651 -12.22 13.78 33.02
C ALA A 651 -13.21 14.80 33.61
N PRO A 652 -12.74 15.84 34.33
CA PRO A 652 -13.62 16.79 35.00
C PRO A 652 -14.47 17.54 33.96
N GLN A 653 -15.79 17.50 34.15
CA GLN A 653 -16.72 18.22 33.27
C GLN A 653 -16.64 19.74 33.51
N PRO A 654 -16.77 20.58 32.47
CA PRO A 654 -17.10 21.98 32.67
C PRO A 654 -18.50 22.08 33.30
N PRO A 655 -18.80 23.13 34.09
CA PRO A 655 -20.07 23.23 34.78
C PRO A 655 -21.23 23.29 33.79
N VAL A 656 -22.17 22.35 33.92
CA VAL A 656 -23.46 22.37 33.24
C VAL A 656 -24.23 23.59 33.72
N TRP A 657 -24.55 24.51 32.81
CA TRP A 657 -25.49 25.59 33.10
C TRP A 657 -26.86 24.93 33.19
N LYS A 658 -27.43 24.85 34.41
CA LYS A 658 -28.81 24.38 34.61
C LYS A 658 -29.74 25.15 33.68
N GLN A 659 -30.33 24.46 32.71
CA GLN A 659 -31.50 24.96 32.00
C GLN A 659 -32.61 25.20 33.01
N VAL A 660 -33.20 26.38 32.87
CA VAL A 660 -34.31 26.90 33.65
C VAL A 660 -35.50 25.95 33.55
N GLU A 661 -35.94 25.40 34.68
CA GLU A 661 -37.29 24.85 34.80
C GLU A 661 -38.29 25.97 34.57
N HIS A 662 -39.14 25.82 33.56
CA HIS A 662 -40.38 26.57 33.45
C HIS A 662 -41.31 26.13 34.59
N ILE A 663 -41.49 26.98 35.60
CA ILE A 663 -42.67 26.95 36.46
C ILE A 663 -43.60 28.06 35.97
N GLU A 664 -44.83 27.67 35.64
CA GLU A 664 -45.93 28.53 35.23
C GLU A 664 -46.26 29.60 36.27
N ALA A 665 -46.69 30.76 35.79
CA ALA A 665 -47.07 31.90 36.60
C ALA A 665 -48.34 31.63 37.43
N SER A 666 -48.30 31.93 38.73
CA SER A 666 -49.48 32.41 39.45
C SER A 666 -49.09 33.30 40.63
N GLU A 667 -49.99 34.23 40.92
CA GLU A 667 -49.83 35.50 41.62
C GLU A 667 -49.68 35.42 43.15
N ALA A 668 -49.25 36.55 43.70
CA ALA A 668 -49.46 37.06 45.07
C ALA A 668 -48.34 36.87 46.11
N GLY A 669 -47.85 38.03 46.59
CA GLY A 669 -47.35 38.19 47.97
C GLY A 669 -45.83 38.25 48.15
N ARG A 670 -45.26 39.46 48.20
CA ARG A 670 -43.98 39.71 48.90
C ARG A 670 -44.18 39.50 50.40
N PRO A 671 -43.19 38.97 51.15
CA PRO A 671 -42.23 39.88 51.77
C PRO A 671 -40.76 39.40 51.75
N SER A 672 -39.92 40.41 51.98
CA SER A 672 -38.47 40.49 52.04
C SER A 672 -37.81 39.68 53.20
N PRO A 673 -36.46 39.60 53.25
CA PRO A 673 -35.70 38.51 53.86
C PRO A 673 -35.18 38.79 55.29
N GLU A 674 -35.22 37.80 56.18
CA GLU A 674 -34.46 37.73 57.44
C GLU A 674 -34.07 36.26 57.72
N ILE A 675 -32.84 35.86 57.40
CA ILE A 675 -31.68 35.67 58.31
C ILE A 675 -31.83 34.51 59.31
N LEU A 676 -31.03 33.46 59.07
CA LEU A 676 -30.38 32.69 60.13
C LEU A 676 -28.86 32.85 59.97
N ARG A 677 -28.29 33.71 60.82
CA ARG A 677 -26.92 33.59 61.37
C ARG A 677 -26.93 32.32 62.24
N ASP A 678 -25.88 31.53 62.44
CA ASP A 678 -24.46 31.75 62.81
C ASP A 678 -23.87 30.30 62.99
N PRO A 679 -22.66 30.01 63.55
CA PRO A 679 -21.50 30.86 63.87
C PRO A 679 -20.10 30.27 63.52
N MET A 680 -19.07 31.10 63.76
CA MET A 680 -17.67 30.73 64.11
C MET A 680 -16.70 30.55 62.92
N MET A 681 -15.65 31.34 62.72
CA MET A 681 -14.99 32.42 63.48
C MET A 681 -14.24 33.28 62.42
N GLN A 682 -14.52 34.58 62.30
CA GLN A 682 -13.82 35.68 62.98
C GLN A 682 -12.31 35.78 62.69
N SER A 683 -11.91 36.84 61.98
CA SER A 683 -10.86 37.82 62.33
C SER A 683 -10.49 38.64 61.07
N LEU A 684 -11.27 39.68 60.73
CA LEU A 684 -11.01 41.13 61.00
C LEU A 684 -9.98 41.80 60.05
N PRO A 685 -10.08 43.10 59.70
CA PRO A 685 -11.20 44.03 59.85
C PRO A 685 -11.64 44.71 58.54
N ALA A 686 -12.85 45.27 58.61
CA ALA A 686 -13.46 46.20 57.68
C ALA A 686 -12.86 47.60 57.76
N SER A 687 -12.90 48.31 56.62
CA SER A 687 -13.50 49.65 56.54
C SER A 687 -13.97 49.81 55.08
N GLU A 688 -15.27 49.74 54.80
CA GLU A 688 -16.16 50.92 54.76
C GLU A 688 -15.53 52.06 53.97
N SER A 689 -16.11 52.65 52.94
CA SER A 689 -17.42 52.62 52.31
C SER A 689 -17.25 53.54 51.09
N ILE A 690 -17.98 53.36 49.98
CA ILE A 690 -18.47 54.44 49.10
C ILE A 690 -19.36 53.80 48.03
N GLN A 691 -20.66 54.00 48.25
CA GLN A 691 -21.73 54.35 47.32
C GLN A 691 -21.82 53.73 45.91
N LYS A 692 -23.04 53.20 45.69
CA LYS A 692 -23.83 53.29 44.46
C LYS A 692 -23.47 54.50 43.60
N ASP A 693 -22.80 54.24 42.48
CA ASP A 693 -23.09 54.75 41.13
C ASP A 693 -21.84 54.53 40.25
N GLY A 694 -21.98 53.72 39.20
CA GLY A 694 -20.94 53.49 38.20
C GLY A 694 -19.99 52.32 38.47
N TRP A 695 -19.40 51.82 37.37
CA TRP A 695 -18.36 50.78 37.23
C TRP A 695 -18.86 49.31 37.17
N LEU A 696 -18.71 48.53 36.10
CA LEU A 696 -17.97 48.70 34.84
C LEU A 696 -18.85 48.21 33.67
N SER A 697 -19.28 49.15 32.82
CA SER A 697 -19.33 48.88 31.40
C SER A 697 -17.90 48.57 30.96
N TRP A 698 -17.60 47.33 30.62
CA TRP A 698 -16.59 47.09 29.59
C TRP A 698 -17.21 47.56 28.28
N SER A 699 -17.28 48.89 28.10
CA SER A 699 -17.28 49.50 26.79
C SER A 699 -15.97 49.07 26.14
N ARG A 700 -15.99 47.89 25.50
CA ARG A 700 -15.00 47.56 24.49
C ARG A 700 -15.13 48.67 23.45
N GLU A 701 -14.16 49.59 23.43
CA GLU A 701 -13.80 50.26 22.19
C GLU A 701 -13.79 49.21 21.06
N PRO A 702 -14.22 49.57 19.83
CA PRO A 702 -14.31 48.60 18.74
C PRO A 702 -12.97 47.87 18.65
N GLN A 703 -13.00 46.55 18.91
CA GLN A 703 -11.80 45.73 18.88
C GLN A 703 -11.19 45.91 17.49
N ARG A 704 -10.02 46.55 17.40
CA ARG A 704 -9.26 46.58 16.16
C ARG A 704 -9.00 45.13 15.77
N GLY A 705 -9.64 44.67 14.69
CA GLY A 705 -9.42 43.33 14.18
C GLY A 705 -7.95 43.12 13.82
N GLY A 706 -7.42 41.95 14.17
CA GLY A 706 -6.07 41.54 13.78
C GLY A 706 -5.93 41.32 12.27
N SER A 707 -4.71 41.48 11.76
CA SER A 707 -4.36 41.16 10.37
C SER A 707 -3.98 39.68 10.24
N ILE A 708 -4.72 38.88 9.48
CA ILE A 708 -4.55 37.43 9.40
C ILE A 708 -4.08 37.06 7.99
N LEU A 709 -3.04 36.25 7.86
CA LEU A 709 -2.63 35.66 6.58
C LEU A 709 -3.13 34.21 6.52
N LEU A 710 -4.05 33.93 5.60
CA LEU A 710 -4.59 32.61 5.32
C LEU A 710 -3.88 32.00 4.11
N VAL A 711 -3.29 30.82 4.29
CA VAL A 711 -2.59 30.09 3.22
C VAL A 711 -3.28 28.75 2.99
N ASP A 712 -4.03 28.66 1.90
CA ASP A 712 -4.73 27.44 1.50
C ASP A 712 -4.84 27.37 -0.04
N GLU A 713 -4.65 26.18 -0.59
CA GLU A 713 -4.78 25.91 -2.03
C GLU A 713 -6.25 25.79 -2.45
N ASP A 714 -7.14 25.44 -1.52
CA ASP A 714 -8.56 25.27 -1.76
C ASP A 714 -9.27 26.64 -1.75
N GLU A 715 -9.63 27.14 -2.94
CA GLU A 715 -10.33 28.41 -3.10
C GLU A 715 -11.63 28.49 -2.30
N MET A 716 -12.38 27.39 -2.15
CA MET A 716 -13.62 27.39 -1.38
C MET A 716 -13.33 27.57 0.10
N ASN A 717 -12.32 26.87 0.64
CA ASN A 717 -11.94 27.02 2.03
C ASN A 717 -11.40 28.43 2.32
N VAL A 718 -10.64 29.02 1.39
CA VAL A 718 -10.21 30.42 1.48
C VAL A 718 -11.40 31.36 1.59
N VAL A 719 -12.41 31.21 0.73
CA VAL A 719 -13.60 32.08 0.73
C VAL A 719 -14.40 31.94 2.04
N ILE A 720 -14.57 30.72 2.56
CA ILE A 720 -15.33 30.46 3.79
C ILE A 720 -14.62 31.06 5.00
N VAL A 721 -13.36 30.69 5.22
CA VAL A 721 -12.59 31.16 6.39
C VAL A 721 -12.42 32.68 6.34
N LYS A 722 -12.17 33.23 5.15
CA LYS A 722 -12.10 34.68 4.96
C LYS A 722 -13.41 35.37 5.37
N ARG A 723 -14.56 34.92 4.86
CA ARG A 723 -15.86 35.52 5.21
C ARG A 723 -16.17 35.43 6.70
N LEU A 724 -15.90 34.28 7.33
CA LEU A 724 -16.13 34.09 8.77
C LEU A 724 -15.31 35.08 9.60
N LEU A 725 -14.03 35.25 9.27
CA LEU A 725 -13.13 36.14 10.00
C LEU A 725 -13.38 37.63 9.69
N GLU A 726 -13.80 37.97 8.47
CA GLU A 726 -14.20 39.34 8.10
C GLU A 726 -15.50 39.77 8.80
N LEU A 727 -16.47 38.85 8.98
CA LEU A 727 -17.68 39.10 9.78
C LEU A 727 -17.35 39.40 11.26
N ASP A 728 -16.28 38.81 11.77
CA ASP A 728 -15.77 39.05 13.12
C ASP A 728 -14.85 40.30 13.21
N GLY A 729 -14.70 41.04 12.11
CA GLY A 729 -13.98 42.33 12.05
C GLY A 729 -12.49 42.24 11.75
N HIS A 730 -11.95 41.06 11.40
CA HIS A 730 -10.53 40.87 11.06
C HIS A 730 -10.20 41.21 9.61
N HIS A 731 -8.95 41.64 9.37
CA HIS A 731 -8.45 41.87 8.00
C HIS A 731 -7.71 40.62 7.50
N VAL A 732 -8.25 39.94 6.48
CA VAL A 732 -7.70 38.66 6.00
C VAL A 732 -6.99 38.81 4.65
N MET A 733 -5.68 38.56 4.64
CA MET A 733 -4.85 38.40 3.45
C MET A 733 -4.79 36.92 3.08
N THR A 734 -4.68 36.60 1.78
CA THR A 734 -4.73 35.22 1.30
C THR A 734 -3.55 34.88 0.40
N ALA A 735 -2.98 33.69 0.53
CA ALA A 735 -2.00 33.13 -0.38
C ALA A 735 -2.36 31.67 -0.73
N ARG A 736 -1.99 31.23 -1.94
CA ARG A 736 -2.35 29.88 -2.42
C ARG A 736 -1.25 28.83 -2.22
N ASP A 737 -0.01 29.28 -2.06
CA ASP A 737 1.13 28.39 -1.99
C ASP A 737 2.16 28.88 -0.95
N GLY A 738 2.88 27.91 -0.35
CA GLY A 738 3.86 28.21 0.70
C GLY A 738 5.16 28.85 0.20
N LEU A 739 5.49 28.74 -1.09
CA LEU A 739 6.69 29.33 -1.69
C LEU A 739 6.50 30.81 -2.01
N ALA A 740 5.31 31.23 -2.41
CA ALA A 740 4.89 32.61 -2.63
C ALA A 740 4.94 33.40 -1.34
N VAL A 741 4.53 32.78 -0.23
CA VAL A 741 4.67 33.36 1.12
C VAL A 741 6.15 33.61 1.46
N LEU A 742 7.05 32.68 1.13
CA LEU A 742 8.50 32.88 1.32
C LEU A 742 9.12 33.92 0.37
N LYS A 743 8.58 34.06 -0.85
CA LYS A 743 9.02 35.07 -1.82
C LYS A 743 8.53 36.48 -1.49
N GLN A 744 7.52 36.60 -0.63
CA GLN A 744 6.90 37.86 -0.22
C GLN A 744 6.96 38.04 1.31
N PRO A 745 8.16 38.24 1.89
CA PRO A 745 8.33 38.37 3.34
C PRO A 745 7.56 39.56 3.95
N GLU A 746 7.15 40.53 3.13
CA GLU A 746 6.29 41.64 3.53
C GLU A 746 4.91 41.18 4.01
N LEU A 747 4.34 40.11 3.43
CA LEU A 747 3.04 39.57 3.85
C LEU A 747 3.09 38.99 5.26
N ILE A 748 4.20 38.30 5.58
CA ILE A 748 4.43 37.72 6.90
C ILE A 748 4.63 38.83 7.93
N SER A 749 5.42 39.84 7.59
CA SER A 749 5.73 40.97 8.48
C SER A 749 4.52 41.84 8.82
N ARG A 750 3.48 41.81 7.97
CA ARG A 750 2.20 42.51 8.19
C ARG A 750 1.13 41.65 8.87
N SER A 751 1.41 40.39 9.14
CA SER A 751 0.44 39.46 9.71
C SER A 751 0.59 39.34 11.23
N ASP A 752 -0.54 39.47 11.91
CA ASP A 752 -0.68 39.19 13.34
C ASP A 752 -0.80 37.69 13.59
N LEU A 753 -1.50 36.96 12.72
CA LEU A 753 -1.68 35.52 12.79
C LEU A 753 -1.52 34.89 11.41
N LEU A 754 -0.87 33.72 11.35
CA LEU A 754 -0.76 32.92 10.14
C LEU A 754 -1.63 31.65 10.27
N ILE A 755 -2.57 31.46 9.36
CA ILE A 755 -3.38 30.23 9.25
C ILE A 755 -2.85 29.43 8.06
N LEU A 756 -2.32 28.22 8.31
CA LEU A 756 -1.67 27.39 7.28
C LEU A 756 -2.40 26.07 7.07
N ASN A 757 -2.76 25.76 5.83
CA ASN A 757 -3.12 24.39 5.48
C ASN A 757 -1.88 23.47 5.57
N LYS A 758 -2.02 22.28 6.17
CA LYS A 758 -0.97 21.25 6.22
C LYS A 758 -0.57 20.79 4.81
N ALA A 759 -1.56 20.55 3.95
CA ALA A 759 -1.36 20.15 2.56
C ALA A 759 -1.34 21.41 1.70
N LEU A 760 -0.12 21.83 1.33
CA LEU A 760 0.10 22.94 0.40
C LEU A 760 0.97 22.43 -0.76
N PRO A 761 0.77 22.94 -1.98
CA PRO A 761 1.49 22.50 -3.16
C PRO A 761 2.91 23.08 -3.14
N GLY A 762 3.89 22.25 -3.52
CA GLY A 762 5.31 22.60 -3.57
C GLY A 762 6.02 22.58 -2.21
N LEU A 763 5.50 23.27 -1.19
CA LEU A 763 6.05 23.28 0.17
C LEU A 763 4.94 23.03 1.19
N SER A 764 4.99 21.89 1.88
CA SER A 764 3.97 21.53 2.89
C SER A 764 3.88 22.59 3.99
N GLY A 765 2.68 22.83 4.53
CA GLY A 765 2.46 23.75 5.64
C GLY A 765 3.29 23.43 6.89
N LEU A 766 3.59 22.14 7.15
CA LEU A 766 4.49 21.74 8.23
C LEU A 766 5.94 22.15 7.96
N GLU A 767 6.41 22.00 6.72
CA GLU A 767 7.76 22.40 6.33
C GLU A 767 7.91 23.92 6.26
N LEU A 768 6.87 24.61 5.79
CA LEU A 768 6.79 26.07 5.86
C LEU A 768 6.85 26.55 7.30
N CYS A 769 6.06 25.94 8.21
CA CYS A 769 6.10 26.25 9.63
C CYS A 769 7.52 26.05 10.20
N ARG A 770 8.17 24.90 9.93
CA ARG A 770 9.56 24.64 10.35
C ARG A 770 10.55 25.68 9.81
N LYS A 771 10.40 26.11 8.55
CA LYS A 771 11.25 27.14 7.94
C LYS A 771 11.03 28.50 8.59
N LEU A 772 9.78 28.88 8.83
CA LEU A 772 9.43 30.13 9.52
C LEU A 772 9.94 30.13 10.96
N ARG A 773 9.94 28.98 11.64
CA ARG A 773 10.47 28.85 13.00
C ARG A 773 11.98 29.02 13.13
N ARG A 774 12.72 28.98 12.02
CA ARG A 774 14.14 29.38 12.00
C ARG A 774 14.34 30.89 12.06
N GLN A 775 13.30 31.67 11.75
CA GLN A 775 13.35 33.13 11.62
C GLN A 775 12.44 33.85 12.63
N TYR A 776 11.32 33.24 13.02
CA TYR A 776 10.30 33.83 13.89
C TYR A 776 9.96 32.87 15.04
N SER A 777 9.98 33.39 16.27
CA SER A 777 9.58 32.65 17.46
C SER A 777 8.06 32.39 17.51
N LEU A 778 7.63 31.52 18.44
CA LEU A 778 6.21 31.21 18.67
C LEU A 778 5.38 32.45 19.05
N ALA A 779 6.01 33.45 19.68
CA ALA A 779 5.32 34.66 20.13
C ALA A 779 5.30 35.77 19.07
N GLU A 780 6.35 35.88 18.24
CA GLU A 780 6.43 36.89 17.17
C GLU A 780 5.45 36.58 16.03
N LEU A 781 5.32 35.30 15.67
CA LEU A 781 4.43 34.83 14.62
C LEU A 781 3.65 33.59 15.08
N PRO A 782 2.46 33.79 15.68
CA PRO A 782 1.53 32.71 15.93
C PRO A 782 1.11 32.02 14.64
N VAL A 783 1.13 30.69 14.64
CA VAL A 783 0.72 29.85 13.51
C VAL A 783 -0.38 28.89 13.95
N LEU A 784 -1.53 28.96 13.28
CA LEU A 784 -2.65 28.01 13.39
C LEU A 784 -2.62 27.04 12.20
N LEU A 785 -2.42 25.75 12.44
CA LEU A 785 -2.31 24.75 11.36
C LEU A 785 -3.63 24.04 11.10
N LEU A 786 -4.16 24.11 9.87
CA LEU A 786 -5.34 23.37 9.42
C LEU A 786 -4.93 21.97 8.98
N THR A 787 -5.52 20.92 9.56
CA THR A 787 -5.12 19.51 9.34
C THR A 787 -6.31 18.63 8.93
N SER A 788 -6.06 17.56 8.17
CA SER A 788 -7.08 16.57 7.80
C SER A 788 -7.26 15.53 8.93
N LYS A 789 -8.45 15.47 9.52
CA LYS A 789 -8.93 14.58 10.60
C LYS A 789 -8.06 14.52 11.89
N SER A 790 -8.73 14.53 13.05
CA SER A 790 -8.15 14.46 14.39
C SER A 790 -7.64 13.06 14.77
N TYR A 791 -6.49 12.64 14.21
CA TYR A 791 -5.69 11.57 14.82
C TYR A 791 -4.66 12.19 15.79
N PRO A 792 -4.34 11.54 16.93
CA PRO A 792 -3.36 12.04 17.89
C PRO A 792 -2.01 12.42 17.26
N ASN A 793 -1.59 11.67 16.24
CA ASN A 793 -0.33 11.86 15.53
C ASN A 793 -0.25 13.18 14.75
N HIS A 794 -1.38 13.75 14.31
CA HIS A 794 -1.40 15.02 13.58
C HIS A 794 -1.19 16.22 14.50
N ALA A 795 -1.71 16.15 15.73
CA ALA A 795 -1.46 17.16 16.76
C ALA A 795 0.01 17.19 17.17
N ILE A 796 0.63 16.01 17.30
CA ILE A 796 2.06 15.86 17.61
C ILE A 796 2.90 16.48 16.48
N ALA A 797 2.62 16.13 15.22
CA ALA A 797 3.37 16.67 14.07
C ALA A 797 3.24 18.20 13.93
N ALA A 798 2.06 18.76 14.23
CA ALA A 798 1.85 20.21 14.23
C ALA A 798 2.69 20.90 15.31
N ARG A 799 2.72 20.35 16.54
CA ARG A 799 3.56 20.85 17.63
C ARG A 799 5.05 20.72 17.33
N GLU A 800 5.50 19.59 16.81
CA GLU A 800 6.89 19.36 16.41
C GLU A 800 7.35 20.29 15.28
N ALA A 801 6.44 20.68 14.39
CA ALA A 801 6.72 21.70 13.36
C ALA A 801 6.81 23.12 13.93
N GLY A 802 6.34 23.33 15.16
CA GLY A 802 6.31 24.62 15.85
C GLY A 802 5.02 25.41 15.64
N ALA A 803 3.89 24.78 15.28
CA ALA A 803 2.61 25.48 15.27
C ALA A 803 2.18 25.82 16.72
N ASN A 804 1.50 26.96 16.90
CA ASN A 804 0.97 27.37 18.20
C ASN A 804 -0.28 26.57 18.56
N ASP A 805 -1.10 26.31 17.55
CA ASP A 805 -2.30 25.49 17.69
C ASP A 805 -2.64 24.82 16.35
N PHE A 806 -3.60 23.92 16.35
CA PHE A 806 -4.11 23.25 15.15
C PHE A 806 -5.63 23.19 15.14
N LEU A 807 -6.20 23.11 13.94
CA LEU A 807 -7.64 22.99 13.73
C LEU A 807 -7.93 21.89 12.71
N ALA A 808 -8.82 20.97 13.05
CA ALA A 808 -9.21 19.90 12.15
C ALA A 808 -10.18 20.42 11.08
N LYS A 809 -10.00 19.96 9.83
CA LYS A 809 -11.01 20.12 8.78
C LYS A 809 -12.03 18.97 8.89
N PRO A 810 -13.35 19.23 8.75
CA PRO A 810 -14.00 20.50 8.40
C PRO A 810 -13.96 21.53 9.53
N ILE A 811 -13.84 22.82 9.17
CA ILE A 811 -13.65 23.93 10.11
C ILE A 811 -14.99 24.28 10.76
N GLU A 812 -15.09 24.04 12.06
CA GLU A 812 -16.24 24.47 12.86
C GLU A 812 -16.12 25.99 13.15
N PRO A 813 -17.11 26.83 12.79
CA PRO A 813 -17.01 28.29 12.92
C PRO A 813 -16.76 28.77 14.36
N SER A 814 -17.41 28.11 15.32
CA SER A 814 -17.26 28.44 16.75
C SER A 814 -15.85 28.14 17.25
N GLU A 815 -15.26 27.01 16.83
CA GLU A 815 -13.89 26.64 17.21
C GLU A 815 -12.85 27.57 16.56
N LEU A 816 -12.99 27.86 15.27
CA LEU A 816 -12.10 28.80 14.56
C LEU A 816 -12.03 30.15 15.28
N ARG A 817 -13.18 30.71 15.66
CA ARG A 817 -13.28 32.01 16.33
C ARG A 817 -12.52 32.03 17.66
N VAL A 818 -12.73 31.02 18.51
CA VAL A 818 -12.06 30.95 19.83
C VAL A 818 -10.55 30.83 19.68
N ARG A 819 -10.08 29.99 18.74
CA ARG A 819 -8.65 29.75 18.50
C ARG A 819 -7.95 31.00 17.96
N VAL A 820 -8.56 31.66 16.97
CA VAL A 820 -8.04 32.90 16.39
C VAL A 820 -7.97 34.01 17.44
N GLN A 821 -9.03 34.19 18.21
CA GLN A 821 -9.06 35.21 19.27
C GLN A 821 -7.94 34.98 20.31
N THR A 822 -7.80 33.74 20.79
CA THR A 822 -6.78 33.38 21.79
C THR A 822 -5.35 33.66 21.30
N LEU A 823 -5.05 33.32 20.05
CA LEU A 823 -3.70 33.53 19.48
C LEU A 823 -3.38 35.01 19.24
N LEU A 824 -4.38 35.81 18.85
CA LEU A 824 -4.23 37.26 18.68
C LEU A 824 -4.02 37.97 20.01
N GLU A 825 -4.76 37.57 21.06
CA GLU A 825 -4.56 38.09 22.42
C GLU A 825 -3.17 37.74 22.97
N LEU A 826 -2.71 36.50 22.75
CA LEU A 826 -1.36 36.07 23.15
C LEU A 826 -0.27 36.93 22.50
N LYS A 827 -0.35 37.15 21.17
CA LYS A 827 0.63 37.98 20.45
C LYS A 827 0.68 39.41 21.00
N ARG A 828 -0.49 39.98 21.29
CA ARG A 828 -0.59 41.33 21.82
C ARG A 828 0.04 41.44 23.21
N ALA A 829 -0.27 40.50 24.10
CA ALA A 829 0.28 40.47 25.46
C ALA A 829 1.81 40.33 25.46
N VAL A 830 2.37 39.46 24.61
CA VAL A 830 3.82 39.30 24.50
C VAL A 830 4.47 40.54 23.87
N GLY A 831 3.85 41.13 22.84
CA GLY A 831 4.33 42.38 22.24
C GLY A 831 4.40 43.52 23.27
N GLU A 832 3.37 43.66 24.11
CA GLU A 832 3.34 44.63 25.20
C GLU A 832 4.43 44.36 26.24
N GLN A 833 4.68 43.09 26.60
CA GLN A 833 5.75 42.70 27.51
C GLN A 833 7.15 43.00 26.94
N ILE A 834 7.42 42.64 25.68
CA ILE A 834 8.72 42.91 25.02
C ILE A 834 8.95 44.42 24.92
N GLN A 835 7.93 45.22 24.64
CA GLN A 835 8.06 46.68 24.62
C GLN A 835 8.39 47.24 26.01
N MET A 836 7.81 46.70 27.08
CA MET A 836 8.17 47.07 28.46
C MET A 836 9.60 46.63 28.82
N GLU A 837 10.02 45.45 28.40
CA GLU A 837 11.36 44.91 28.64
C GLU A 837 12.44 45.63 27.82
N LEU A 838 12.17 45.97 26.56
CA LEU A 838 13.05 46.81 25.74
C LEU A 838 13.15 48.23 26.28
N ALA A 839 12.05 48.81 26.77
CA ALA A 839 12.07 50.09 27.47
C ALA A 839 12.91 50.02 28.77
N PHE A 840 12.97 48.85 29.41
CA PHE A 840 13.80 48.58 30.59
C PHE A 840 15.28 48.34 30.23
N LEU A 841 15.60 47.56 29.18
CA LEU A 841 16.97 47.31 28.71
C LEU A 841 17.64 48.55 28.11
N GLN A 842 16.84 49.45 27.51
CA GLN A 842 17.32 50.76 27.09
C GLN A 842 17.71 51.65 28.29
N ALA A 843 17.37 51.26 29.53
CA ALA A 843 17.91 51.85 30.74
C ALA A 843 19.30 51.25 31.09
N GLN A 844 20.33 51.83 30.46
CA GLN A 844 21.75 51.95 30.88
C GLN A 844 22.73 50.76 30.81
N ILE A 845 23.79 50.91 29.98
CA ILE A 845 25.13 51.46 30.32
C ILE A 845 25.58 52.34 29.14
N LYS A 846 26.20 53.51 29.37
CA LYS A 846 26.72 54.35 28.26
C LYS A 846 28.09 53.81 27.78
N PRO A 847 28.23 53.32 26.52
CA PRO A 847 29.48 52.70 26.06
C PRO A 847 30.71 53.60 26.18
N HIS A 848 30.53 54.90 25.94
CA HIS A 848 31.64 55.87 26.02
C HIS A 848 32.20 56.05 27.44
N PHE A 849 31.41 55.85 28.50
CA PHE A 849 31.90 55.91 29.88
C PHE A 849 32.91 54.77 30.12
N LEU A 850 32.56 53.54 29.72
CA LEU A 850 33.43 52.37 29.87
C LEU A 850 34.76 52.55 29.14
N PHE A 851 34.73 52.97 27.87
CA PHE A 851 35.95 53.19 27.10
C PHE A 851 36.84 54.29 27.71
N ASN A 852 36.24 55.37 28.21
CA ASN A 852 37.00 56.45 28.84
C ASN A 852 37.64 56.03 30.16
N THR A 853 36.96 55.22 30.97
CA THR A 853 37.51 54.70 32.22
C THR A 853 38.65 53.73 31.95
N LEU A 854 38.50 52.82 30.99
CA LEU A 854 39.57 51.90 30.58
C LEU A 854 40.81 52.63 30.06
N ASN A 855 40.61 53.69 29.27
CA ASN A 855 41.73 54.54 28.81
C ASN A 855 42.42 55.26 29.97
N SER A 856 41.67 55.67 30.99
CA SER A 856 42.23 56.31 32.19
C SER A 856 43.05 55.31 33.01
N ILE A 857 42.56 54.07 33.17
CA ILE A 857 43.29 52.96 33.78
C ILE A 857 44.58 52.67 33.00
N ALA A 858 44.50 52.59 31.67
CA ALA A 858 45.67 52.35 30.81
C ALA A 858 46.72 53.48 30.94
N ALA A 859 46.28 54.75 31.05
CA ALA A 859 47.17 55.89 31.23
C ALA A 859 47.85 55.94 32.61
N LEU A 860 47.19 55.46 33.67
CA LEU A 860 47.74 55.40 35.02
C LEU A 860 48.71 54.23 35.22
N SER A 861 48.66 53.20 34.38
CA SER A 861 49.41 51.94 34.51
C SER A 861 50.92 52.09 34.72
N LYS A 862 51.55 53.10 34.12
CA LYS A 862 53.00 53.33 34.25
C LYS A 862 53.37 54.35 35.31
N SER A 863 52.46 55.25 35.66
CA SER A 863 52.79 56.45 36.46
C SER A 863 52.31 56.36 37.91
N ARG A 864 51.15 55.73 38.16
CA ARG A 864 50.52 55.64 39.49
C ARG A 864 49.74 54.32 39.63
N PRO A 865 50.44 53.20 39.86
CA PRO A 865 49.82 51.88 39.88
C PRO A 865 48.83 51.69 41.04
N GLY A 866 48.99 52.43 42.15
CA GLY A 866 48.02 52.45 43.26
C GLY A 866 46.66 53.02 42.85
N GLU A 867 46.64 54.25 42.31
CA GLU A 867 45.42 54.89 41.78
C GLU A 867 44.79 54.07 40.64
N MET A 868 45.61 53.41 39.80
CA MET A 868 45.12 52.50 38.76
C MET A 868 44.33 51.32 39.36
N MET A 869 44.88 50.67 40.39
CA MET A 869 44.25 49.52 41.03
C MET A 869 42.93 49.92 41.71
N GLU A 870 42.92 51.06 42.40
CA GLU A 870 41.71 51.61 43.01
C GLU A 870 40.63 51.91 41.97
N LEU A 871 41.00 52.57 40.86
CA LEU A 871 40.07 52.86 39.76
C LEU A 871 39.55 51.59 39.07
N MET A 872 40.38 50.54 38.96
CA MET A 872 40.00 49.25 38.41
C MET A 872 39.01 48.51 39.31
N MET A 873 39.23 48.56 40.63
CA MET A 873 38.33 48.00 41.64
C MET A 873 36.99 48.75 41.65
N GLU A 874 37.01 50.08 41.60
CA GLU A 874 35.78 50.89 41.53
C GLU A 874 35.00 50.68 40.22
N LEU A 875 35.69 50.52 39.08
CA LEU A 875 35.04 50.10 37.84
C LEU A 875 34.39 48.72 37.97
N GLY A 876 35.06 47.77 38.64
CA GLY A 876 34.52 46.45 38.94
C GLY A 876 33.29 46.51 39.84
N ASN A 877 33.31 47.35 40.88
CA ASN A 877 32.17 47.60 41.78
C ASN A 877 31.00 48.21 41.02
N TYR A 878 31.26 49.22 40.20
CA TYR A 878 30.26 49.88 39.36
C TYR A 878 29.60 48.90 38.39
N LEU A 879 30.39 48.11 37.63
CA LEU A 879 29.86 47.11 36.70
C LEU A 879 29.05 46.03 37.41
N ARG A 880 29.54 45.52 38.54
CA ARG A 880 28.81 44.50 39.31
C ARG A 880 27.49 45.04 39.85
N GLY A 881 27.46 46.30 40.28
CA GLY A 881 26.23 46.96 40.71
C GLY A 881 25.27 47.25 39.54
N SER A 882 25.79 47.65 38.37
CA SER A 882 24.98 48.00 37.20
C SER A 882 24.45 46.78 36.43
N PHE A 883 24.89 45.56 36.75
CA PHE A 883 24.40 44.33 36.14
C PHE A 883 23.58 43.44 37.08
N ARG A 884 23.51 43.78 38.37
CA ARG A 884 22.71 43.05 39.35
C ARG A 884 21.30 43.63 39.43
N PHE A 885 20.46 43.23 38.48
CA PHE A 885 19.03 43.50 38.49
C PHE A 885 18.24 42.20 38.54
N ASP A 886 17.31 42.09 39.48
CA ASP A 886 16.29 41.06 39.48
C ASP A 886 14.99 41.68 38.91
N PRO A 887 14.47 41.20 37.76
CA PRO A 887 13.24 41.70 37.17
C PRO A 887 12.01 41.61 38.10
N ALA A 888 12.07 40.79 39.15
CA ALA A 888 11.02 40.68 40.15
C ALA A 888 11.07 41.80 41.23
N GLU A 889 12.18 42.50 41.41
CA GLU A 889 12.32 43.58 42.41
C GLU A 889 11.87 44.94 41.84
N GLN A 890 10.60 45.31 42.02
CA GLN A 890 10.05 46.60 41.57
C GLN A 890 10.70 47.83 42.26
N LEU A 891 11.27 47.64 43.46
CA LEU A 891 11.93 48.68 44.27
C LEU A 891 13.27 48.18 44.84
N SER A 892 14.34 48.97 44.65
CA SER A 892 15.70 48.69 45.12
C SER A 892 16.01 49.45 46.42
N PRO A 893 16.81 48.90 47.35
CA PRO A 893 17.35 49.65 48.48
C PRO A 893 18.18 50.86 48.04
N PHE A 894 18.02 52.00 48.72
CA PHE A 894 18.79 53.22 48.44
C PHE A 894 20.29 53.02 48.59
N ALA A 895 20.73 52.25 49.59
CA ALA A 895 22.14 51.91 49.76
C ALA A 895 22.79 51.34 48.48
N ARG A 896 22.04 50.59 47.66
CA ARG A 896 22.52 50.04 46.39
C ARG A 896 22.71 51.14 45.35
N GLU A 897 21.72 52.02 45.20
CA GLU A 897 21.78 53.15 44.28
C GLU A 897 22.88 54.15 44.67
N LEU A 898 23.03 54.41 45.98
CA LEU A 898 24.08 55.25 46.53
C LEU A 898 25.48 54.68 46.26
N SER A 899 25.66 53.35 46.37
CA SER A 899 26.93 52.69 46.04
C SER A 899 27.31 52.91 44.57
N LEU A 900 26.34 52.85 43.64
CA LEU A 900 26.56 53.10 42.22
C LEU A 900 26.94 54.55 41.94
N VAL A 901 26.23 55.49 42.57
CA VAL A 901 26.52 56.92 42.49
C VAL A 901 27.93 57.25 43.01
N LYS A 902 28.33 56.63 44.13
CA LYS A 902 29.68 56.77 44.70
C LYS A 902 30.76 56.30 43.74
N SER A 903 30.65 55.07 43.24
CA SER A 903 31.63 54.53 42.29
C SER A 903 31.69 55.36 41.01
N TYR A 904 30.55 55.80 40.47
CA TYR A 904 30.50 56.67 39.29
C TYR A 904 31.23 58.00 39.51
N LEU A 905 30.90 58.72 40.59
CA LEU A 905 31.50 60.02 40.91
C LEU A 905 33.01 59.90 41.18
N HIS A 906 33.44 58.85 41.86
CA HIS A 906 34.86 58.60 42.11
C HIS A 906 35.62 58.32 40.80
N ILE A 907 35.07 57.49 39.91
CA ILE A 907 35.66 57.22 38.59
C ILE A 907 35.82 58.51 37.77
N GLU A 908 34.77 59.33 37.69
CA GLU A 908 34.83 60.60 36.96
C GLU A 908 35.75 61.63 37.65
N GLN A 909 35.84 61.63 38.98
CA GLN A 909 36.76 62.50 39.72
C GLN A 909 38.22 62.16 39.41
N VAL A 910 38.60 60.88 39.38
CA VAL A 910 39.96 60.46 39.01
C VAL A 910 40.27 60.86 37.56
N ARG A 911 39.30 60.73 36.66
CA ARG A 911 39.43 61.09 35.24
C ARG A 911 39.58 62.60 35.02
N PHE A 912 38.83 63.41 35.74
CA PHE A 912 38.78 64.88 35.56
C PHE A 912 39.58 65.67 36.60
N ARG A 913 40.18 64.99 37.58
CA ARG A 913 40.99 65.54 38.67
C ARG A 913 40.29 66.71 39.36
N GLU A 914 40.97 67.84 39.48
CA GLU A 914 40.49 69.02 40.21
C GLU A 914 39.24 69.68 39.59
N ARG A 915 38.88 69.33 38.35
CA ARG A 915 37.69 69.90 37.67
C ARG A 915 36.36 69.32 38.16
N LEU A 916 36.37 68.20 38.87
CA LEU A 916 35.17 67.62 39.47
C LEU A 916 35.40 67.43 40.97
N ARG A 917 34.64 68.15 41.78
CA ARG A 917 34.50 67.91 43.21
C ARG A 917 33.10 67.39 43.47
N TYR A 918 32.94 66.52 44.46
CA TYR A 918 31.61 66.09 44.88
C TYR A 918 31.54 65.97 46.39
N GLU A 919 30.34 66.18 46.93
CA GLU A 919 30.02 66.03 48.34
C GLU A 919 28.73 65.22 48.48
N LEU A 920 28.72 64.31 49.45
CA LEU A 920 27.58 63.44 49.75
C LEU A 920 27.15 63.71 51.19
N ASP A 921 25.95 64.24 51.36
CA ASP A 921 25.35 64.60 52.65
C ASP A 921 24.10 63.74 52.86
N ILE A 922 24.23 62.63 53.59
CA ILE A 922 23.23 61.57 53.66
C ILE A 922 22.81 61.35 55.12
N GLU A 923 21.62 61.81 55.48
CA GLU A 923 21.07 61.68 56.84
C GLU A 923 20.24 60.39 57.05
N CYS A 924 19.60 59.86 56.00
CA CYS A 924 18.89 58.57 56.03
C CYS A 924 19.27 57.76 54.78
N ASP A 925 19.63 56.50 54.99
CA ASP A 925 20.04 55.56 53.94
C ASP A 925 19.11 54.35 53.79
N SER A 926 18.12 54.24 54.69
CA SER A 926 17.28 53.06 54.89
C SER A 926 15.89 53.27 54.31
N PHE A 927 15.79 53.28 52.99
CA PHE A 927 14.53 53.34 52.23
C PHE A 927 14.66 52.69 50.86
N ARG A 928 13.54 52.45 50.17
CA ARG A 928 13.53 51.85 48.82
C ARG A 928 13.04 52.83 47.75
N LEU A 929 13.63 52.73 46.57
CA LEU A 929 13.27 53.52 45.40
C LEU A 929 13.42 52.70 44.11
N PRO A 930 12.77 53.09 43.00
CA PRO A 930 12.97 52.43 41.72
C PRO A 930 14.45 52.48 41.32
N PRO A 931 15.02 51.38 40.77
CA PRO A 931 16.43 51.35 40.38
C PRO A 931 16.74 52.38 39.28
N LEU A 932 17.95 52.92 39.23
CA LEU A 932 18.37 53.92 38.23
C LEU A 932 17.55 55.22 38.31
N THR A 933 17.31 55.70 39.52
CA THR A 933 16.60 56.96 39.77
C THR A 933 17.57 58.10 40.06
N ILE A 934 18.66 57.85 40.80
CA ILE A 934 19.60 58.89 41.23
C ILE A 934 20.79 58.95 40.29
N GLN A 935 21.28 57.79 39.87
CA GLN A 935 22.44 57.71 38.99
C GLN A 935 22.28 58.56 37.72
N PRO A 936 21.17 58.52 36.96
CA PRO A 936 21.02 59.34 35.76
C PRO A 936 20.99 60.85 36.06
N LEU A 937 20.50 61.25 37.24
CA LEU A 937 20.48 62.66 37.67
C LEU A 937 21.89 63.16 37.94
N VAL A 938 22.70 62.36 38.64
CA VAL A 938 24.11 62.65 38.91
C VAL A 938 24.94 62.63 37.63
N GLU A 939 24.72 61.67 36.73
CA GLU A 939 25.36 61.64 35.41
C GLU A 939 25.06 62.92 34.61
N ASN A 940 23.83 63.42 34.69
CA ASN A 940 23.43 64.65 34.01
C ASN A 940 24.09 65.88 34.63
N ALA A 941 24.14 65.98 35.96
CA ALA A 941 24.84 67.03 36.69
C ALA A 941 26.32 67.12 36.28
N VAL A 942 27.02 65.97 36.22
CA VAL A 942 28.43 65.92 35.80
C VAL A 942 28.58 66.25 34.31
N ARG A 943 27.90 65.53 33.42
CA ARG A 943 28.16 65.59 31.97
C ARG A 943 27.58 66.85 31.31
N HIS A 944 26.36 67.20 31.68
CA HIS A 944 25.61 68.28 31.05
C HIS A 944 25.70 69.59 31.82
N GLY A 945 25.98 69.54 33.12
CA GLY A 945 26.33 70.69 33.96
C GLY A 945 27.84 70.97 33.96
N ILE A 946 28.58 70.27 34.83
CA ILE A 946 29.98 70.60 35.17
C ILE A 946 30.94 70.52 33.97
N MET A 947 30.86 69.45 33.16
CA MET A 947 31.83 69.23 32.07
C MET A 947 31.70 70.21 30.90
N LYS A 948 30.59 70.97 30.82
CA LYS A 948 30.43 72.05 29.85
C LYS A 948 31.10 73.36 30.27
N GLN A 949 31.55 73.46 31.52
CA GLN A 949 32.25 74.61 32.07
C GLN A 949 33.75 74.34 32.19
N SER A 950 34.57 75.29 31.74
CA SER A 950 36.04 75.13 31.72
C SER A 950 36.67 75.11 33.10
N SER A 951 36.13 75.89 34.05
CA SER A 951 36.63 75.98 35.44
C SER A 951 36.39 74.73 36.29
N GLY A 952 35.57 73.78 35.81
CA GLY A 952 35.08 72.68 36.64
C GLY A 952 34.03 73.14 37.66
N GLY A 953 33.66 72.25 38.59
CA GLY A 953 32.62 72.54 39.57
C GLY A 953 32.35 71.41 40.57
N LEU A 954 31.29 71.60 41.36
CA LEU A 954 30.88 70.79 42.49
C LEU A 954 29.52 70.14 42.21
N VAL A 955 29.41 68.83 42.45
CA VAL A 955 28.14 68.10 42.50
C VAL A 955 27.87 67.68 43.95
N GLN A 956 26.77 68.16 44.52
CA GLN A 956 26.31 67.75 45.85
C GLN A 956 25.10 66.83 45.74
N VAL A 957 25.11 65.73 46.50
CA VAL A 957 23.93 64.87 46.67
C VAL A 957 23.52 64.94 48.14
N LYS A 958 22.32 65.47 48.41
CA LYS A 958 21.75 65.60 49.76
C LYS A 958 20.55 64.68 49.94
N VAL A 959 20.50 63.96 51.05
CA VAL A 959 19.35 63.12 51.41
C VAL A 959 18.99 63.34 52.86
N TYR A 960 17.81 63.87 53.10
CA TYR A 960 17.34 64.23 54.44
C TYR A 960 15.83 64.03 54.57
N LYS A 961 15.33 64.08 55.80
CA LYS A 961 13.91 63.87 56.12
C LYS A 961 13.25 65.20 56.48
N GLU A 962 12.18 65.56 55.78
CA GLU A 962 11.48 66.83 55.97
C GLU A 962 9.96 66.64 55.86
N ALA A 963 9.20 67.14 56.84
CA ALA A 963 7.73 67.17 56.84
C ALA A 963 7.01 65.85 56.46
N GLY A 964 7.54 64.69 56.87
CA GLY A 964 6.93 63.39 56.57
C GLY A 964 7.35 62.76 55.24
N GLU A 965 8.35 63.33 54.57
CA GLU A 965 8.90 62.85 53.30
C GLU A 965 10.41 62.66 53.39
N ILE A 966 10.94 61.75 52.56
CA ILE A 966 12.36 61.64 52.27
C ILE A 966 12.64 62.51 51.04
N VAL A 967 13.53 63.48 51.19
CA VAL A 967 13.91 64.41 50.13
C VAL A 967 15.31 64.07 49.64
N ILE A 968 15.44 63.81 48.34
CA ILE A 968 16.72 63.57 47.66
C ILE A 968 16.98 64.73 46.73
N LYS A 969 18.09 65.43 46.91
CA LYS A 969 18.52 66.54 46.07
C LYS A 969 19.84 66.24 45.38
N VAL A 970 19.90 66.49 44.08
CA VAL A 970 21.15 66.51 43.31
C VAL A 970 21.36 67.93 42.82
N ILE A 971 22.45 68.56 43.27
CA ILE A 971 22.76 69.97 43.04
C ILE A 971 24.09 70.04 42.29
N ASP A 972 24.14 70.81 41.21
CA ASP A 972 25.37 71.18 40.52
C ASP A 972 25.48 72.69 40.36
N ASN A 973 26.71 73.21 40.37
CA ASN A 973 27.01 74.63 40.10
C ASN A 973 27.53 74.84 38.66
N GLY A 974 27.07 74.02 37.71
CA GLY A 974 27.50 74.07 36.32
C GLY A 974 26.75 75.13 35.50
N VAL A 975 26.67 74.90 34.19
CA VAL A 975 26.16 75.90 33.23
C VAL A 975 24.66 76.23 33.34
N GLY A 976 23.88 75.46 34.10
CA GLY A 976 22.41 75.62 34.22
C GLY A 976 21.63 75.47 32.90
N MET A 977 20.31 75.61 32.96
CA MET A 977 19.39 75.55 31.81
C MET A 977 18.17 76.46 31.97
N ASP A 978 17.59 76.90 30.85
CA ASP A 978 16.38 77.71 30.82
C ASP A 978 15.14 76.86 31.18
N ALA A 979 14.49 77.18 32.30
CA ALA A 979 13.39 76.42 32.88
C ALA A 979 12.20 76.22 31.92
N GLY A 980 12.00 77.12 30.94
CA GLY A 980 10.90 77.05 29.97
C GLY A 980 11.02 75.90 28.95
N LYS A 981 12.24 75.44 28.62
CA LYS A 981 12.46 74.36 27.64
C LYS A 981 12.34 72.95 28.21
N ALA A 982 12.41 72.79 29.54
CA ALA A 982 12.35 71.47 30.19
C ALA A 982 10.92 70.90 30.25
N LEU A 983 9.89 71.75 30.34
CA LEU A 983 8.48 71.36 30.53
C LEU A 983 7.70 71.09 29.23
N GLN A 984 8.23 71.49 28.07
CA GLN A 984 7.46 71.59 26.82
C GLN A 984 7.28 70.29 26.00
N GLY A 985 7.85 69.15 26.40
CA GLY A 985 7.62 67.88 25.67
C GLY A 985 6.67 66.91 26.36
N ARG A 986 5.56 67.44 26.88
CA ARG A 986 4.35 66.68 27.19
C ARG A 986 3.34 66.90 26.06
N GLY A 987 3.32 65.99 25.07
CA GLY A 987 2.21 65.80 24.13
C GLY A 987 2.36 66.43 22.74
N ALA A 988 2.70 65.60 21.74
CA ALA A 988 2.17 65.66 20.37
C ALA A 988 2.66 64.45 19.55
N SER A 989 1.74 63.65 19.02
CA SER A 989 1.95 62.59 18.03
C SER A 989 2.27 63.18 16.65
N VAL A 990 3.27 62.65 15.95
CA VAL A 990 3.62 63.04 14.58
C VAL A 990 3.31 61.88 13.62
N SER A 991 2.48 62.15 12.62
CA SER A 991 2.21 61.26 11.46
C SER A 991 3.47 61.07 10.59
N PRO A 992 3.73 59.89 10.00
CA PRO A 992 4.93 59.66 9.22
C PRO A 992 4.74 60.13 7.77
N GLY A 993 5.49 61.14 7.36
CA GLY A 993 5.52 61.63 5.99
C GLY A 993 6.59 62.68 5.77
N SER A 994 7.81 62.21 5.50
CA SER A 994 8.91 62.84 4.72
C SER A 994 10.28 62.67 5.38
N SER A 995 11.20 62.18 4.55
CA SER A 995 12.61 61.98 4.83
C SER A 995 13.38 63.29 4.81
N SER A 996 14.09 63.61 5.90
CA SER A 996 15.38 64.29 5.79
C SER A 996 16.29 63.96 6.97
N THR A 997 17.52 63.65 6.61
CA THR A 997 18.69 63.37 7.43
C THR A 997 19.12 64.62 8.21
N SER A 998 19.06 64.60 9.53
CA SER A 998 20.07 65.27 10.37
C SER A 998 20.06 64.72 11.80
N SER A 999 21.24 64.36 12.26
CA SER A 999 21.57 63.99 13.62
C SER A 999 21.30 65.14 14.60
N THR A 1000 20.49 64.94 15.64
CA THR A 1000 20.68 65.63 16.94
C THR A 1000 19.82 65.05 18.09
N SER A 1001 20.54 64.58 19.12
CA SER A 1001 20.21 64.59 20.55
C SER A 1001 18.97 63.85 21.09
N SER A 1002 19.19 62.62 21.53
CA SER A 1002 18.36 61.81 22.45
C SER A 1002 18.29 62.35 23.90
N SER A 1003 18.55 63.63 24.15
CA SER A 1003 18.97 64.12 25.48
C SER A 1003 17.88 64.23 26.57
N GLY A 1004 16.60 63.96 26.27
CA GLY A 1004 15.49 64.15 27.22
C GLY A 1004 14.77 62.89 27.72
N VAL A 1005 15.11 61.71 27.22
CA VAL A 1005 14.34 60.47 27.47
C VAL A 1005 14.51 59.96 28.91
N GLY A 1006 15.74 60.02 29.44
CA GLY A 1006 16.06 59.50 30.77
C GLY A 1006 15.30 60.19 31.91
N ILE A 1007 15.27 61.53 31.92
CA ILE A 1007 14.58 62.30 32.97
C ILE A 1007 13.06 62.10 32.91
N ARG A 1008 12.47 62.04 31.71
CA ARG A 1008 11.02 61.79 31.54
C ARG A 1008 10.59 60.41 32.01
N ASN A 1009 11.42 59.40 31.77
CA ASN A 1009 11.15 58.04 32.22
C ASN A 1009 11.22 57.98 33.75
N ILE A 1010 12.16 58.68 34.38
CA ILE A 1010 12.26 58.79 35.84
C ILE A 1010 11.04 59.53 36.42
N ASP A 1011 10.66 60.70 35.88
CA ASP A 1011 9.47 61.46 36.34
C ASP A 1011 8.18 60.64 36.23
N SER A 1012 7.96 59.99 35.08
CA SER A 1012 6.75 59.19 34.84
C SER A 1012 6.68 57.98 35.78
N ARG A 1013 7.83 57.33 36.04
CA ARG A 1013 7.92 56.18 36.94
C ARG A 1013 7.68 56.60 38.40
N LEU A 1014 8.24 57.72 38.84
CA LEU A 1014 8.02 58.26 40.19
C LEU A 1014 6.56 58.66 40.40
N ARG A 1015 5.92 59.31 39.42
CA ARG A 1015 4.49 59.65 39.48
C ARG A 1015 3.60 58.42 39.58
N ARG A 1016 3.92 57.35 38.84
CA ARG A 1016 3.15 56.10 38.86
C ARG A 1016 3.22 55.40 40.23
N ILE A 1017 4.38 55.44 40.89
CA ILE A 1017 4.60 54.69 42.14
C ILE A 1017 4.25 55.52 43.38
N TYR A 1018 4.66 56.79 43.41
CA TYR A 1018 4.56 57.67 44.58
C TYR A 1018 3.60 58.86 44.39
N GLY A 1019 2.99 59.04 43.22
CA GLY A 1019 2.08 60.15 42.92
C GLY A 1019 2.76 61.49 42.67
N LYS A 1020 3.99 61.68 43.19
CA LYS A 1020 4.83 62.87 42.97
C LYS A 1020 5.94 62.58 41.97
N GLY A 1021 6.30 63.59 41.17
CA GLY A 1021 7.34 63.50 40.15
C GLY A 1021 8.62 64.24 40.56
N LEU A 1022 9.50 64.49 39.58
CA LEU A 1022 10.71 65.30 39.79
C LEU A 1022 10.37 66.79 39.87
N SER A 1023 11.08 67.52 40.72
CA SER A 1023 11.13 68.99 40.72
C SER A 1023 12.50 69.43 40.23
N ILE A 1024 12.56 70.36 39.27
CA ILE A 1024 13.81 70.83 38.66
C ILE A 1024 13.83 72.36 38.75
N ILE A 1025 14.86 72.90 39.39
CA ILE A 1025 15.15 74.33 39.47
C ILE A 1025 16.51 74.53 38.79
N SER A 1026 16.59 75.38 37.79
CA SER A 1026 17.86 75.63 37.10
C SER A 1026 17.95 77.08 36.67
N VAL A 1027 19.13 77.66 36.87
CA VAL A 1027 19.42 79.05 36.51
C VAL A 1027 20.65 79.04 35.60
N PRO A 1028 20.55 79.55 34.36
CA PRO A 1028 21.68 79.62 33.44
C PRO A 1028 22.89 80.33 34.08
N GLY A 1029 24.03 79.65 34.11
CA GLY A 1029 25.29 80.15 34.66
C GLY A 1029 25.49 79.94 36.16
N GLU A 1030 24.46 79.56 36.93
CA GLU A 1030 24.56 79.32 38.37
C GLU A 1030 24.45 77.84 38.75
N GLY A 1031 23.71 77.03 37.97
CA GLY A 1031 23.62 75.58 38.19
C GLY A 1031 22.22 74.98 38.07
N THR A 1032 22.08 73.73 38.49
CA THR A 1032 20.81 72.99 38.50
C THR A 1032 20.61 72.24 39.81
N GLU A 1033 19.41 72.32 40.38
CA GLU A 1033 18.92 71.51 41.48
C GLU A 1033 17.77 70.61 40.99
N VAL A 1034 17.92 69.30 41.18
CA VAL A 1034 16.85 68.31 40.94
C VAL A 1034 16.47 67.67 42.27
N SER A 1035 15.20 67.78 42.65
CA SER A 1035 14.65 67.24 43.89
C SER A 1035 13.64 66.11 43.64
N VAL A 1036 13.74 65.05 44.44
CA VAL A 1036 12.82 63.90 44.50
C VAL A 1036 12.20 63.84 45.89
N HIS A 1037 10.86 63.79 45.96
CA HIS A 1037 10.11 63.74 47.22
C HIS A 1037 9.39 62.39 47.34
N LEU A 1038 9.72 61.63 48.38
CA LEU A 1038 9.17 60.30 48.62
C LEU A 1038 8.37 60.27 49.94
N PRO A 1039 7.08 59.89 49.94
CA PRO A 1039 6.29 59.81 51.18
C PRO A 1039 6.73 58.63 52.07
N LEU A 1040 6.84 58.86 53.39
CA LEU A 1040 7.30 57.85 54.37
C LEU A 1040 6.41 56.59 54.46
N GLU A 1041 5.10 56.72 54.25
CA GLU A 1041 4.15 55.60 54.37
C GLU A 1041 4.34 54.52 53.29
N ARG A 1042 4.91 54.86 52.13
CA ARG A 1042 5.13 53.94 51.01
C ARG A 1042 6.59 53.53 50.80
N SER A 1043 7.53 54.07 51.58
CA SER A 1043 8.98 53.89 51.37
C SER A 1043 9.68 52.97 52.40
N GLY A 1044 8.94 52.50 53.42
CA GLY A 1044 9.46 51.64 54.51
C GLY A 1044 10.09 52.45 55.65
N ARG A 1045 9.96 51.98 56.91
CA ARG A 1045 10.47 52.69 58.11
C ARG A 1045 12.01 52.85 58.06
N CYS A 1046 12.50 54.08 58.27
CA CYS A 1046 13.92 54.40 58.53
C CYS A 1046 14.13 54.33 60.07
N GLU A 1047 14.93 53.39 60.56
CA GLU A 1047 15.35 53.30 61.98
C GLU A 1047 16.64 54.12 62.18
N SER A 1048 16.51 55.39 62.53
CA SER A 1048 17.60 56.18 63.09
C SER A 1048 17.09 57.32 63.98
N ASP A 1049 16.28 56.98 64.99
CA ASP A 1049 16.15 57.80 66.21
C ASP A 1049 16.82 57.03 67.35
N SER A 1050 18.15 57.15 67.47
CA SER A 1050 18.86 57.06 68.75
C SER A 1050 20.34 57.43 68.60
N ARG A 1051 20.65 58.71 68.85
CA ARG A 1051 21.77 59.15 69.70
C ARG A 1051 21.69 60.66 69.92
N GLY A 1052 21.57 61.03 71.20
CA GLY A 1052 22.09 62.30 71.70
C GLY A 1052 23.60 62.21 71.96
#